data_AF-A0A7S2ZHL6-F1
#
_entry.id   AF-A0A7S2ZHL6-F1
#
_cell.length_a   1.000
_cell.length_b   1.000
_cell.length_c   1.000
_cell.angle_alpha   90.00
_cell.angle_beta   90.00
_cell.angle_gamma   90.00
#
_symmetry.space_group_name_H-M   'P 1'
#
loop_
_entity.id
_entity.type
_entity.pdbx_description
1 polymer ?
#
loop_
_entity_poly.entity_id
_entity_poly.type
_entity_poly.pdbx_seq_one_letter_code
_entity_poly.pdbx_strand_id
1 'polypeptide(L)'
;MINQDLYDMEGMYQCKADLLRLEILYKYGGVYIDADMVSLEKSLDKVVSMADDTKFLIMFEPDTKDKPYSVIGNSFIATTPGHPLLRMLIMYIRNIYHHKRPYHGVEWVTGPLAFTKCLVHPDMPMTIPPTSYFYPQFHYVPNPDAINLDMFPDSYAFQFGYTCSGLEGWVKNNNRCKKALDCAAHKRRKDWPFGVLEPFPENTHEMVEYGEIPKVIHQFVFQDGSGKPERWMRTWYDHFLRSVGDGWTYKCWDIESLKGGKYFCPHMYRDDRQMDEDAVEILAMEVIYRHGGYYVPLTSFYSGEGRLPKLFEADTHVSGSGIFGSVAKGRKLFFQLKGAYHGSSTNRFEDDDSPAKTDIISLGYSDASAVYCQFPQWSRFLGAEVLFDATNSKQTEQTMLCWAYDSNVPCYKVGRGKNWKIQSEISRCVVAVDPEIGRFPSLVNSLPGFLKDLDEQDPDWDVLIFGLEWNAGENSFTKYRVNSQYTSPDSKYLGIAFNTNRARFMSDKNDSAFRSLFERYREMKLYVGVQKFEHDRQLAQIFMAIPSLQNAFRKLAGHEAPFEFERYETHGSLLKGFLGDRLSIELSADEESRVMYRSWNDDGGLNSEMKLQMGQASDTVEWMRVYFAHAVIFNANNKQVSV
;
A
#
# COMPACT_ATOMS: atom_id res chain seq x y z
N MET A 1 -9.14 44.02 3.27
CA MET A 1 -7.84 43.35 3.05
C MET A 1 -6.93 44.36 2.38
N ILE A 2 -5.71 44.55 2.85
CA ILE A 2 -4.75 45.48 2.26
C ILE A 2 -4.28 44.96 0.90
N ASN A 3 -4.05 43.66 0.78
CA ASN A 3 -3.65 42.97 -0.46
C ASN A 3 -4.84 42.31 -1.19
N GLN A 4 -6.01 42.97 -1.22
CA GLN A 4 -7.21 42.45 -1.91
C GLN A 4 -6.95 42.19 -3.39
N ASP A 5 -6.32 43.14 -4.07
CA ASP A 5 -5.94 43.06 -5.48
C ASP A 5 -5.02 41.87 -5.78
N LEU A 6 -4.02 41.62 -4.96
CA LEU A 6 -3.11 40.47 -5.12
C LEU A 6 -3.83 39.14 -4.89
N TYR A 7 -4.69 39.07 -3.88
CA TYR A 7 -5.48 37.88 -3.58
C TYR A 7 -6.45 37.52 -4.72
N ASP A 8 -7.10 38.53 -5.30
CA ASP A 8 -8.04 38.34 -6.39
C ASP A 8 -7.32 37.91 -7.68
N MET A 9 -6.11 38.44 -7.92
CA MET A 9 -5.26 38.10 -9.07
C MET A 9 -4.61 36.72 -8.99
N GLU A 10 -4.19 36.28 -7.80
CA GLU A 10 -3.47 35.03 -7.63
C GLU A 10 -4.33 33.82 -8.04
N GLY A 11 -3.73 32.84 -8.72
CA GLY A 11 -4.41 31.60 -9.13
C GLY A 11 -4.23 30.46 -8.14
N MET A 12 -3.14 30.47 -7.36
CA MET A 12 -2.78 29.37 -6.47
C MET A 12 -3.39 29.55 -5.07
N TYR A 13 -4.14 28.53 -4.61
CA TYR A 13 -4.81 28.57 -3.31
C TYR A 13 -3.84 28.69 -2.13
N GLN A 14 -2.65 28.09 -2.19
CA GLN A 14 -1.66 28.22 -1.12
C GLN A 14 -1.15 29.66 -0.96
N CYS A 15 -0.90 30.38 -2.07
CA CYS A 15 -0.55 31.79 -2.03
C CYS A 15 -1.70 32.64 -1.48
N LYS A 16 -2.94 32.33 -1.88
CA LYS A 16 -4.13 33.00 -1.33
C LYS A 16 -4.26 32.79 0.18
N ALA A 17 -4.00 31.58 0.67
CA ALA A 17 -4.00 31.26 2.10
C ALA A 17 -2.90 32.02 2.86
N ASP A 18 -1.69 32.15 2.28
CA ASP A 18 -0.59 32.96 2.85
C ASP A 18 -0.95 34.44 2.97
N LEU A 19 -1.59 35.02 1.95
CA LEU A 19 -2.07 36.41 1.99
C LEU A 19 -3.18 36.57 3.03
N LEU A 20 -4.16 35.67 3.00
CA LEU A 20 -5.36 35.76 3.83
C LEU A 20 -5.06 35.57 5.31
N ARG A 21 -4.16 34.65 5.69
CA ARG A 21 -3.80 34.41 7.11
C ARG A 21 -3.24 35.67 7.77
N LEU A 22 -2.37 36.40 7.06
CA LEU A 22 -1.78 37.64 7.57
C LEU A 22 -2.83 38.73 7.76
N GLU A 23 -3.75 38.86 6.81
CA GLU A 23 -4.80 39.87 6.82
C GLU A 23 -5.87 39.61 7.89
N ILE A 24 -6.22 38.34 8.11
CA ILE A 24 -7.10 37.91 9.19
C ILE A 24 -6.44 38.21 10.55
N LEU A 25 -5.20 37.75 10.75
CA LEU A 25 -4.47 38.00 12.01
C LEU A 25 -4.24 39.49 12.25
N TYR A 26 -3.99 40.28 11.20
CA TYR A 26 -3.80 41.72 11.36
C TYR A 26 -5.09 42.40 11.81
N LYS A 27 -6.24 41.95 11.29
CA LYS A 27 -7.54 42.53 11.66
C LYS A 27 -8.05 42.07 13.02
N TYR A 28 -7.86 40.79 13.37
CA TYR A 28 -8.53 40.17 14.51
C TYR A 28 -7.59 39.63 15.59
N GLY A 29 -6.27 39.60 15.34
CA GLY A 29 -5.32 38.88 16.19
C GLY A 29 -5.65 37.39 16.29
N GLY A 30 -5.23 36.79 17.40
CA GLY A 30 -5.50 35.40 17.73
C GLY A 30 -4.39 34.46 17.29
N VAL A 31 -4.75 33.19 17.08
CA VAL A 31 -3.84 32.12 16.67
C VAL A 31 -4.29 31.59 15.31
N TYR A 32 -3.38 31.56 14.36
CA TYR A 32 -3.52 30.85 13.10
C TYR A 32 -2.79 29.51 13.19
N ILE A 33 -3.40 28.46 12.65
CA ILE A 33 -2.84 27.10 12.56
C ILE A 33 -3.22 26.54 11.18
N ASP A 34 -2.28 25.95 10.45
CA ASP A 34 -2.59 25.26 9.20
C ASP A 34 -3.54 24.06 9.44
N ALA A 35 -4.41 23.79 8.46
CA ALA A 35 -5.45 22.76 8.57
C ALA A 35 -4.91 21.32 8.60
N ASP A 36 -3.64 21.12 8.25
CA ASP A 36 -2.94 19.84 8.26
C ASP A 36 -2.04 19.66 9.49
N MET A 37 -2.17 20.55 10.49
CA MET A 37 -1.58 20.36 11.82
C MET A 37 -2.55 19.59 12.71
N VAL A 38 -2.15 18.40 13.15
CA VAL A 38 -2.92 17.58 14.08
C VAL A 38 -2.59 17.96 15.51
N SER A 39 -3.62 18.27 16.30
CA SER A 39 -3.48 18.56 17.73
C SER A 39 -3.03 17.32 18.50
N LEU A 40 -2.10 17.50 19.44
CA LEU A 40 -1.66 16.50 20.41
C LEU A 40 -2.28 16.74 21.79
N GLU A 41 -3.49 17.31 21.79
CA GLU A 41 -4.36 17.49 22.96
C GLU A 41 -3.78 18.34 24.10
N LYS A 42 -2.85 19.24 23.79
CA LYS A 42 -2.30 20.20 24.76
C LYS A 42 -2.93 21.58 24.63
N SER A 43 -3.14 22.24 25.78
CA SER A 43 -3.55 23.64 25.81
C SER A 43 -2.46 24.54 25.25
N LEU A 44 -2.81 25.42 24.31
CA LEU A 44 -1.92 26.42 23.75
C LEU A 44 -1.60 27.57 24.72
N ASP A 45 -2.28 27.68 25.86
CA ASP A 45 -2.14 28.81 26.80
C ASP A 45 -0.68 29.05 27.21
N LYS A 46 0.06 27.96 27.50
CA LYS A 46 1.47 28.05 27.90
C LYS A 46 2.33 28.65 26.80
N VAL A 47 2.19 28.16 25.57
CA VAL A 47 2.94 28.67 24.40
C VAL A 47 2.56 30.12 24.10
N VAL A 48 1.28 30.45 24.11
CA VAL A 48 0.82 31.82 23.84
C VAL A 48 1.33 32.79 24.90
N SER A 49 1.38 32.39 26.16
CA SER A 49 1.90 33.25 27.24
C SER A 49 3.40 33.59 27.10
N MET A 50 4.18 32.78 26.35
CA MET A 50 5.57 33.12 26.02
C MET A 50 5.66 34.40 25.15
N ALA A 51 4.57 34.78 24.49
CA ALA A 51 4.47 35.97 23.66
C ALA A 51 4.01 37.21 24.43
N ASP A 52 3.94 37.18 25.77
CA ASP A 52 3.35 38.29 26.52
C ASP A 52 4.14 39.60 26.39
N ASP A 53 5.46 39.56 26.20
CA ASP A 53 6.25 40.79 26.03
C ASP A 53 6.25 41.28 24.58
N THR A 54 6.31 40.35 23.63
CA THR A 54 6.45 40.64 22.20
C THR A 54 5.13 40.82 21.49
N LYS A 55 4.05 40.25 22.03
CA LYS A 55 2.70 40.17 21.43
C LYS A 55 2.67 39.58 20.00
N PHE A 56 3.74 38.86 19.63
CA PHE A 56 3.90 38.18 18.35
C PHE A 56 4.76 36.93 18.55
N LEU A 57 4.20 35.77 18.23
CA LEU A 57 4.86 34.48 18.30
C LEU A 57 4.78 33.79 16.95
N ILE A 58 5.93 33.28 16.52
CA ILE A 58 6.13 32.50 15.31
C ILE A 58 7.23 31.47 15.57
N MET A 59 7.47 30.54 14.65
CA MET A 59 8.35 29.40 14.89
C MET A 59 9.29 29.15 13.73
N PHE A 60 10.40 28.47 14.02
CA PHE A 60 11.28 27.92 13.00
C PHE A 60 10.80 26.54 12.56
N GLU A 61 10.68 26.35 11.25
CA GLU A 61 10.71 25.03 10.62
C GLU A 61 12.17 24.54 10.63
N PRO A 62 12.42 23.28 11.02
CA PRO A 62 13.79 22.76 11.16
C PRO A 62 14.47 22.53 9.80
N ASP A 63 15.80 22.53 9.83
CA ASP A 63 16.66 22.21 8.69
C ASP A 63 16.36 20.83 8.11
N THR A 64 16.58 20.67 6.80
CA THR A 64 16.45 19.39 6.10
C THR A 64 17.68 19.11 5.24
N LYS A 65 17.79 17.88 4.74
CA LYS A 65 18.80 17.49 3.76
C LYS A 65 18.76 18.38 2.50
N ASP A 66 17.58 18.87 2.12
CA ASP A 66 17.36 19.67 0.90
C ASP A 66 17.30 21.20 1.19
N LYS A 67 17.17 21.60 2.46
CA LYS A 67 17.18 22.98 2.95
C LYS A 67 18.07 23.06 4.20
N PRO A 68 19.38 23.36 4.05
CA PRO A 68 20.35 23.26 5.14
C PRO A 68 20.29 24.43 6.13
N TYR A 69 19.12 25.04 6.31
CA TYR A 69 18.91 26.15 7.22
C TYR A 69 17.44 26.24 7.66
N SER A 70 17.24 26.67 8.90
CA SER A 70 15.93 26.85 9.50
C SER A 70 15.26 28.08 8.91
N VAL A 71 13.95 27.98 8.68
CA VAL A 71 13.15 29.08 8.11
C VAL A 71 12.03 29.42 9.07
N ILE A 72 11.63 30.69 9.11
CA ILE A 72 10.46 31.10 9.88
C ILE A 72 9.22 30.54 9.19
N GLY A 73 8.61 29.55 9.82
CA GLY A 73 7.40 28.89 9.34
C GLY A 73 6.18 29.78 9.50
N ASN A 74 5.26 29.68 8.56
CA ASN A 74 4.02 30.46 8.57
C ASN A 74 2.79 29.60 8.93
N SER A 75 2.98 28.34 9.30
CA SER A 75 1.90 27.40 9.63
C SER A 75 1.30 27.59 11.01
N PHE A 76 2.01 28.24 11.93
CA PHE A 76 1.47 28.68 13.22
C PHE A 76 1.95 30.09 13.56
N ILE A 77 1.01 30.98 13.85
CA ILE A 77 1.30 32.38 14.20
C ILE A 77 0.31 32.81 15.29
N ALA A 78 0.81 33.36 16.38
CA ALA A 78 -0.03 33.94 17.44
C ALA A 78 0.29 35.42 17.61
N THR A 79 -0.72 36.29 17.61
CA THR A 79 -0.48 37.74 17.66
C THR A 79 -1.69 38.54 18.14
N THR A 80 -1.45 39.78 18.55
CA THR A 80 -2.49 40.75 18.84
C THR A 80 -3.01 41.43 17.56
N PRO A 81 -4.26 41.91 17.53
CA PRO A 81 -4.78 42.66 16.39
C PRO A 81 -3.94 43.90 16.13
N GLY A 82 -3.69 44.22 14.85
CA GLY A 82 -2.98 45.43 14.44
C GLY A 82 -1.45 45.38 14.59
N HIS A 83 -0.87 44.20 14.87
CA HIS A 83 0.56 44.08 15.18
C HIS A 83 1.49 44.64 14.05
N PRO A 84 2.52 45.45 14.38
CA PRO A 84 3.41 46.05 13.38
C PRO A 84 4.15 45.05 12.48
N LEU A 85 4.59 43.90 13.03
CA LEU A 85 5.29 42.87 12.24
C LEU A 85 4.39 42.23 11.18
N LEU A 86 3.08 42.05 11.45
CA LEU A 86 2.15 41.59 10.42
C LEU A 86 1.99 42.62 9.31
N ARG A 87 1.83 43.90 9.68
CA ARG A 87 1.76 44.98 8.68
C ARG A 87 3.01 45.02 7.82
N MET A 88 4.18 44.86 8.44
CA MET A 88 5.46 44.79 7.74
C MET A 88 5.50 43.60 6.76
N LEU A 89 5.08 42.41 7.17
CA LEU A 89 4.98 41.23 6.29
C LEU A 89 4.02 41.46 5.11
N ILE A 90 2.82 41.99 5.38
CA ILE A 90 1.81 42.29 4.34
C ILE A 90 2.38 43.27 3.31
N MET A 91 3.06 44.33 3.76
CA MET A 91 3.70 45.32 2.89
C MET A 91 4.92 44.78 2.16
N TYR A 92 5.73 43.96 2.82
CA TYR A 92 6.87 43.30 2.21
C TYR A 92 6.42 42.42 1.04
N ILE A 93 5.45 41.53 1.28
CA ILE A 93 4.87 40.65 0.25
C ILE A 93 4.32 41.50 -0.89
N ARG A 94 3.54 42.55 -0.59
CA ARG A 94 2.99 43.46 -1.60
C ARG A 94 4.08 44.01 -2.53
N ASN A 95 5.21 44.43 -1.96
CA ASN A 95 6.32 45.01 -2.71
C ASN A 95 7.07 43.98 -3.56
N ILE A 96 7.23 42.74 -3.09
CA ILE A 96 8.01 41.72 -3.82
C ILE A 96 7.17 40.91 -4.81
N TYR A 97 5.84 40.88 -4.66
CA TYR A 97 4.96 39.93 -5.34
C TYR A 97 5.14 39.96 -6.85
N HIS A 98 4.93 41.11 -7.49
CA HIS A 98 5.01 41.25 -8.95
C HIS A 98 6.41 40.95 -9.51
N HIS A 99 7.45 41.16 -8.72
CA HIS A 99 8.84 40.93 -9.15
C HIS A 99 9.27 39.48 -9.00
N LYS A 100 8.78 38.76 -7.99
CA LYS A 100 9.19 37.38 -7.71
C LYS A 100 8.25 36.32 -8.27
N ARG A 101 6.94 36.58 -8.26
CA ARG A 101 5.92 35.58 -8.60
C ARG A 101 6.11 34.94 -9.99
N PRO A 102 6.58 35.66 -11.03
CA PRO A 102 6.85 35.05 -12.35
C PRO A 102 8.01 34.05 -12.37
N TYR A 103 8.93 34.11 -11.41
CA TYR A 103 10.22 33.41 -11.45
C TYR A 103 10.43 32.43 -10.28
N HIS A 104 9.65 32.55 -9.22
CA HIS A 104 9.87 31.80 -7.99
C HIS A 104 8.60 31.11 -7.47
N GLY A 105 8.83 30.02 -6.74
CA GLY A 105 7.80 29.27 -6.03
C GLY A 105 7.18 30.04 -4.86
N VAL A 106 6.08 29.49 -4.34
CA VAL A 106 5.24 30.08 -3.28
C VAL A 106 6.07 30.43 -2.05
N GLU A 107 7.00 29.55 -1.68
CA GLU A 107 7.88 29.69 -0.52
C GLU A 107 8.69 31.00 -0.53
N TRP A 108 9.06 31.52 -1.71
CA TRP A 108 9.87 32.73 -1.89
C TRP A 108 9.05 34.03 -2.00
N VAL A 109 7.76 33.90 -2.31
CA VAL A 109 6.88 35.02 -2.65
C VAL A 109 5.97 35.35 -1.47
N THR A 110 5.22 34.37 -0.97
CA THR A 110 4.23 34.54 0.11
C THR A 110 4.48 33.62 1.31
N GLY A 111 5.32 32.58 1.16
CA GLY A 111 5.55 31.55 2.16
C GLY A 111 6.77 31.78 3.08
N PRO A 112 7.30 30.72 3.72
CA PRO A 112 8.30 30.80 4.79
C PRO A 112 9.59 31.57 4.47
N LEU A 113 10.08 31.54 3.22
CA LEU A 113 11.30 32.28 2.87
C LEU A 113 11.05 33.78 2.72
N ALA A 114 9.83 34.19 2.36
CA ALA A 114 9.43 35.60 2.40
C ALA A 114 9.37 36.10 3.85
N PHE A 115 8.81 35.29 4.76
CA PHE A 115 8.75 35.58 6.19
C PHE A 115 10.14 35.70 6.79
N THR A 116 10.98 34.70 6.53
CA THR A 116 12.38 34.68 6.96
C THR A 116 13.10 35.94 6.49
N LYS A 117 13.06 36.27 5.19
CA LYS A 117 13.71 37.49 4.68
C LYS A 117 13.19 38.77 5.32
N CYS A 118 11.91 38.83 5.70
CA CYS A 118 11.32 40.00 6.31
C CYS A 118 11.62 40.12 7.82
N LEU A 119 11.78 39.00 8.52
CA LEU A 119 11.83 38.93 9.99
C LEU A 119 13.16 38.44 10.59
N VAL A 120 14.14 38.00 9.78
CA VAL A 120 15.40 37.38 10.26
C VAL A 120 16.30 38.32 11.09
N HIS A 121 15.97 39.60 11.21
CA HIS A 121 16.80 40.53 11.99
C HIS A 121 16.79 40.14 13.48
N PRO A 122 17.96 39.97 14.14
CA PRO A 122 18.05 39.49 15.53
C PRO A 122 17.25 40.30 16.54
N ASP A 123 17.13 41.61 16.31
CA ASP A 123 16.41 42.53 17.20
C ASP A 123 14.90 42.63 16.90
N MET A 124 14.33 41.74 16.09
CA MET A 124 12.88 41.73 15.87
C MET A 124 12.16 41.35 17.17
N PRO A 125 11.14 42.12 17.60
CA PRO A 125 10.40 41.84 18.82
C PRO A 125 9.39 40.71 18.58
N MET A 126 9.90 39.48 18.46
CA MET A 126 9.12 38.27 18.25
C MET A 126 9.54 37.18 19.24
N THR A 127 8.58 36.40 19.71
CA THR A 127 8.82 35.20 20.51
C THR A 127 8.94 33.99 19.59
N ILE A 128 9.99 33.19 19.79
CA ILE A 128 10.20 31.92 19.06
C ILE A 128 10.27 30.79 20.10
N PRO A 129 9.25 29.92 20.19
CA PRO A 129 9.28 28.76 21.08
C PRO A 129 10.19 27.65 20.52
N PRO A 130 10.54 26.61 21.30
CA PRO A 130 11.27 25.46 20.81
C PRO A 130 10.59 24.84 19.59
N THR A 131 11.36 24.58 18.51
CA THR A 131 10.85 23.97 17.27
C THR A 131 10.11 22.66 17.50
N SER A 132 10.55 21.84 18.47
CA SER A 132 9.92 20.58 18.83
C SER A 132 8.47 20.72 19.31
N TYR A 133 8.01 21.91 19.69
CA TYR A 133 6.63 22.12 20.12
C TYR A 133 5.60 21.93 18.98
N PHE A 134 5.99 22.18 17.73
CA PHE A 134 5.08 22.10 16.58
C PHE A 134 5.68 21.38 15.36
N TYR A 135 7.00 21.21 15.34
CA TYR A 135 7.74 20.41 14.36
C TYR A 135 8.66 19.40 15.06
N PRO A 136 8.11 18.44 15.83
CA PRO A 136 8.94 17.42 16.47
C PRO A 136 9.65 16.49 15.49
N GLN A 137 9.09 16.34 14.29
CA GLN A 137 9.70 15.67 13.16
C GLN A 137 9.36 16.46 11.90
N PHE A 138 10.16 16.28 10.85
CA PHE A 138 9.93 16.99 9.60
C PHE A 138 8.59 16.57 8.96
N HIS A 139 7.86 17.55 8.41
CA HIS A 139 6.51 17.40 7.87
C HIS A 139 6.47 16.74 6.47
N TYR A 140 7.33 15.76 6.17
CA TYR A 140 7.32 14.96 4.93
C TYR A 140 6.78 13.54 5.15
N VAL A 141 5.62 13.47 5.81
CA VAL A 141 4.96 12.20 6.06
C VAL A 141 3.72 12.14 5.17
N PRO A 142 3.79 11.50 3.97
CA PRO A 142 2.64 11.39 3.09
C PRO A 142 1.50 10.60 3.73
N ASN A 143 1.82 9.58 4.53
CA ASN A 143 0.86 8.70 5.18
C ASN A 143 0.74 9.02 6.68
N PRO A 144 -0.36 9.66 7.13
CA PRO A 144 -0.57 9.94 8.55
C PRO A 144 -0.50 8.71 9.46
N ASP A 145 -0.90 7.54 8.97
CA ASP A 145 -0.91 6.29 9.74
C ASP A 145 0.51 5.76 10.03
N ALA A 146 1.54 6.30 9.39
CA ALA A 146 2.92 5.88 9.57
C ALA A 146 3.59 6.54 10.81
N ILE A 147 2.96 7.55 11.40
CA ILE A 147 3.52 8.29 12.54
C ILE A 147 2.82 7.86 13.83
N ASN A 148 3.62 7.41 14.79
CA ASN A 148 3.16 7.31 16.17
C ASN A 148 3.29 8.67 16.86
N LEU A 149 2.16 9.38 16.99
CA LEU A 149 2.12 10.71 17.61
C LEU A 149 2.49 10.69 19.10
N ASP A 150 2.35 9.55 19.80
CA ASP A 150 2.71 9.40 21.22
C ASP A 150 4.23 9.54 21.47
N MET A 151 5.05 9.45 20.42
CA MET A 151 6.50 9.66 20.51
C MET A 151 6.89 11.12 20.73
N PHE A 152 5.93 12.06 20.68
CA PHE A 152 6.18 13.49 20.80
C PHE A 152 5.49 14.08 22.04
N PRO A 153 5.81 13.59 23.26
CA PRO A 153 5.12 13.95 24.49
C PRO A 153 5.31 15.42 24.89
N ASP A 154 6.21 16.17 24.24
CA ASP A 154 6.46 17.60 24.45
C ASP A 154 5.83 18.52 23.39
N SER A 155 5.29 17.96 22.31
CA SER A 155 4.69 18.71 21.21
C SER A 155 3.20 19.03 21.44
N TYR A 156 2.75 20.16 20.91
CA TYR A 156 1.35 20.63 20.94
C TYR A 156 0.61 20.20 19.67
N ALA A 157 1.32 20.12 18.55
CA ALA A 157 0.79 19.65 17.29
C ALA A 157 1.88 18.98 16.45
N PHE A 158 1.45 18.24 15.43
CA PHE A 158 2.29 17.66 14.39
C PHE A 158 1.82 18.16 13.03
N GLN A 159 2.72 18.72 12.22
CA GLN A 159 2.40 19.17 10.87
C GLN A 159 2.73 18.08 9.83
N PHE A 160 1.78 17.78 8.94
CA PHE A 160 1.97 16.80 7.87
C PHE A 160 2.38 17.39 6.52
N GLY A 161 2.21 18.69 6.28
CA GLY A 161 2.65 19.35 5.06
C GLY A 161 1.86 18.95 3.81
N TYR A 162 0.58 19.31 3.74
CA TYR A 162 -0.41 18.83 2.76
C TYR A 162 0.09 18.82 1.32
N THR A 163 0.66 19.93 0.85
CA THR A 163 1.13 20.10 -0.53
C THR A 163 2.57 19.64 -0.76
N CYS A 164 3.37 19.51 0.29
CA CYS A 164 4.81 19.28 0.17
C CYS A 164 5.23 17.85 0.53
N SER A 165 4.46 17.13 1.34
CA SER A 165 4.74 15.74 1.73
C SER A 165 4.15 14.68 0.83
N GLY A 166 3.27 15.05 -0.10
CA GLY A 166 2.43 14.10 -0.80
C GLY A 166 1.20 13.65 -0.01
N LEU A 167 0.94 14.25 1.18
CA LEU A 167 -0.28 14.03 1.93
C LEU A 167 -1.54 14.32 1.08
N GLU A 168 -1.53 15.31 0.19
CA GLU A 168 -2.64 15.52 -0.76
C GLU A 168 -2.95 14.25 -1.56
N GLY A 169 -1.92 13.57 -2.07
CA GLY A 169 -2.06 12.30 -2.79
C GLY A 169 -2.62 11.21 -1.89
N TRP A 170 -2.10 11.11 -0.65
CA TRP A 170 -2.63 10.16 0.31
C TRP A 170 -4.09 10.45 0.67
N VAL A 171 -4.47 11.70 0.96
CA VAL A 171 -5.86 12.10 1.26
C VAL A 171 -6.75 11.84 0.07
N LYS A 172 -6.33 12.20 -1.15
CA LYS A 172 -7.08 11.87 -2.37
C LYS A 172 -7.31 10.36 -2.52
N ASN A 173 -6.35 9.57 -2.06
CA ASN A 173 -6.41 8.11 -2.16
C ASN A 173 -7.17 7.44 -1.03
N ASN A 174 -7.12 7.99 0.18
CA ASN A 174 -7.59 7.35 1.42
C ASN A 174 -8.75 8.08 2.09
N ASN A 175 -9.15 9.27 1.61
CA ASN A 175 -10.31 9.97 2.14
C ASN A 175 -11.59 9.22 1.80
N ARG A 176 -12.04 8.39 2.73
CA ARG A 176 -13.31 7.68 2.70
C ARG A 176 -14.35 8.56 3.36
N CYS A 177 -15.13 9.30 2.58
CA CYS A 177 -16.22 10.08 3.15
C CYS A 177 -17.34 9.14 3.64
N LYS A 178 -17.27 8.74 4.91
CA LYS A 178 -18.24 7.85 5.60
C LYS A 178 -19.65 8.45 5.80
N LYS A 179 -19.90 9.60 5.17
CA LYS A 179 -21.17 10.34 5.16
C LYS A 179 -21.36 11.03 3.81
N ALA A 180 -21.05 10.35 2.70
CA ALA A 180 -21.23 10.89 1.35
C ALA A 180 -22.65 11.46 1.08
N LEU A 181 -23.67 10.88 1.71
CA LEU A 181 -25.08 11.31 1.65
C LEU A 181 -25.36 12.54 2.49
N ASP A 182 -24.45 12.97 3.37
CA ASP A 182 -24.54 14.24 4.10
C ASP A 182 -23.52 15.26 3.56
N CYS A 183 -22.46 14.78 2.90
CA CYS A 183 -21.37 15.59 2.40
C CYS A 183 -21.81 16.41 1.16
N ALA A 184 -21.74 17.73 1.28
CA ALA A 184 -22.10 18.65 0.19
C ALA A 184 -21.31 18.42 -1.10
N ALA A 185 -20.05 17.99 -1.02
CA ALA A 185 -19.24 17.67 -2.19
C ALA A 185 -19.74 16.40 -2.90
N HIS A 186 -19.97 15.33 -2.16
CA HIS A 186 -20.41 14.05 -2.70
C HIS A 186 -21.83 14.12 -3.26
N LYS A 187 -22.74 14.85 -2.59
CA LYS A 187 -24.11 15.11 -3.09
C LYS A 187 -24.15 15.76 -4.48
N ARG A 188 -23.18 16.62 -4.80
CA ARG A 188 -23.13 17.33 -6.08
C ARG A 188 -22.58 16.47 -7.22
N ARG A 189 -21.81 15.43 -6.88
CA ARG A 189 -21.18 14.54 -7.85
C ARG A 189 -22.19 13.50 -8.34
N LYS A 190 -22.36 13.40 -9.65
CA LYS A 190 -23.31 12.48 -10.31
C LYS A 190 -22.64 11.38 -11.13
N ASP A 191 -21.34 11.50 -11.34
CA ASP A 191 -20.50 10.69 -12.21
C ASP A 191 -19.56 9.81 -11.37
N TRP A 192 -20.13 8.90 -10.58
CA TRP A 192 -19.30 7.86 -9.93
C TRP A 192 -19.02 6.74 -10.92
N PRO A 193 -17.84 6.09 -10.87
CA PRO A 193 -17.47 5.13 -11.90
C PRO A 193 -18.45 3.95 -12.01
N PHE A 194 -18.97 3.47 -10.88
CA PHE A 194 -19.92 2.36 -10.82
C PHE A 194 -21.37 2.83 -11.00
N GLY A 195 -21.67 4.14 -10.89
CA GLY A 195 -23.01 4.68 -11.16
C GLY A 195 -23.41 5.83 -10.25
N VAL A 196 -24.61 5.79 -9.66
CA VAL A 196 -25.18 6.95 -8.93
C VAL A 196 -25.37 6.69 -7.44
N LEU A 197 -25.18 7.75 -6.64
CA LEU A 197 -25.40 7.73 -5.19
C LEU A 197 -26.90 7.70 -4.87
N GLU A 198 -27.34 6.60 -4.28
CA GLU A 198 -28.70 6.32 -3.84
C GLU A 198 -28.80 6.55 -2.33
N PRO A 199 -29.79 7.31 -1.84
CA PRO A 199 -30.01 7.45 -0.41
C PRO A 199 -30.53 6.13 0.18
N PHE A 200 -30.15 5.85 1.43
CA PHE A 200 -30.80 4.77 2.18
C PHE A 200 -32.31 5.06 2.28
N PRO A 201 -33.20 4.09 2.02
CA PRO A 201 -34.64 4.25 2.21
C PRO A 201 -34.97 4.68 3.64
N GLU A 202 -35.78 5.74 3.77
CA GLU A 202 -36.27 6.23 5.06
C GLU A 202 -37.28 5.26 5.67
N ASN A 203 -38.09 4.63 4.82
CA ASN A 203 -39.10 3.67 5.22
C ASN A 203 -38.56 2.23 5.11
N THR A 204 -38.43 1.56 6.25
CA THR A 204 -37.97 0.16 6.32
C THR A 204 -39.10 -0.86 6.16
N HIS A 205 -40.35 -0.44 5.99
CA HIS A 205 -41.51 -1.34 5.83
C HIS A 205 -41.46 -2.20 4.56
N GLU A 206 -40.74 -1.77 3.51
CA GLU A 206 -40.53 -2.58 2.29
C GLU A 206 -39.42 -3.64 2.45
N MET A 207 -38.73 -3.68 3.60
CA MET A 207 -37.64 -4.63 3.81
C MET A 207 -38.19 -5.99 4.22
N VAL A 208 -37.59 -7.05 3.67
CA VAL A 208 -37.97 -8.42 3.99
C VAL A 208 -37.28 -8.82 5.29
N GLU A 209 -38.07 -9.20 6.29
CA GLU A 209 -37.57 -9.65 7.58
C GLU A 209 -37.13 -11.12 7.53
N TYR A 210 -37.93 -11.97 6.86
CA TYR A 210 -37.68 -13.40 6.68
C TYR A 210 -38.08 -13.82 5.26
N GLY A 211 -37.31 -14.74 4.66
CA GLY A 211 -37.61 -15.32 3.36
C GLY A 211 -36.53 -16.32 2.94
N GLU A 212 -36.83 -17.15 1.94
CA GLU A 212 -35.86 -18.09 1.36
C GLU A 212 -34.80 -17.29 0.59
N ILE A 213 -33.53 -17.45 0.97
CA ILE A 213 -32.42 -16.83 0.24
C ILE A 213 -32.38 -17.42 -1.17
N PRO A 214 -32.37 -16.58 -2.23
CA PRO A 214 -32.22 -17.07 -3.59
C PRO A 214 -31.00 -18.00 -3.74
N LYS A 215 -31.17 -19.13 -4.44
CA LYS A 215 -30.08 -20.09 -4.68
C LYS A 215 -29.15 -19.58 -5.78
N VAL A 216 -28.46 -18.47 -5.52
CA VAL A 216 -27.53 -17.80 -6.43
C VAL A 216 -26.20 -17.60 -5.74
N ILE A 217 -25.12 -18.08 -6.33
CA ILE A 217 -23.75 -17.77 -5.91
C ILE A 217 -23.28 -16.53 -6.67
N HIS A 218 -22.82 -15.51 -5.94
CA HIS A 218 -22.23 -14.29 -6.47
C HIS A 218 -20.73 -14.26 -6.18
N GLN A 219 -19.92 -14.03 -7.22
CA GLN A 219 -18.48 -13.78 -7.10
C GLN A 219 -18.08 -12.55 -7.91
N PHE A 220 -16.98 -11.90 -7.53
CA PHE A 220 -16.42 -10.77 -8.26
C PHE A 220 -15.12 -11.17 -8.97
N VAL A 221 -14.88 -10.62 -10.16
CA VAL A 221 -13.68 -10.83 -10.97
C VAL A 221 -13.42 -9.52 -11.71
N PHE A 222 -12.41 -8.78 -11.28
CA PHE A 222 -12.06 -7.46 -11.86
C PHE A 222 -10.80 -7.52 -12.72
N GLN A 223 -10.25 -8.72 -12.94
CA GLN A 223 -9.20 -8.97 -13.90
C GLN A 223 -9.68 -8.72 -15.34
N ASP A 224 -8.77 -8.19 -16.16
CA ASP A 224 -8.94 -8.11 -17.60
C ASP A 224 -8.51 -9.41 -18.31
N GLY A 225 -9.19 -9.72 -19.41
CA GLY A 225 -8.80 -10.80 -20.32
C GLY A 225 -8.64 -12.18 -19.67
N SER A 226 -7.46 -12.78 -19.85
CA SER A 226 -7.12 -14.15 -19.43
C SER A 226 -6.56 -14.24 -18.01
N GLY A 227 -6.67 -13.21 -17.18
CA GLY A 227 -6.17 -13.24 -15.79
C GLY A 227 -7.07 -13.97 -14.79
N LYS A 228 -8.23 -14.47 -15.23
CA LYS A 228 -9.28 -15.00 -14.36
C LYS A 228 -8.86 -16.31 -13.68
N PRO A 229 -9.17 -16.50 -12.37
CA PRO A 229 -8.88 -17.72 -11.65
C PRO A 229 -9.91 -18.81 -11.95
N GLU A 230 -10.02 -19.22 -13.22
CA GLU A 230 -11.04 -20.17 -13.71
C GLU A 230 -11.06 -21.47 -12.89
N ARG A 231 -9.91 -21.99 -12.45
CA ARG A 231 -9.86 -23.21 -11.61
C ARG A 231 -10.62 -23.05 -10.31
N TRP A 232 -10.48 -21.90 -9.66
CA TRP A 232 -11.14 -21.60 -8.38
C TRP A 232 -12.64 -21.33 -8.60
N MET A 233 -12.98 -20.53 -9.59
CA MET A 233 -14.38 -20.23 -9.93
C MET A 233 -15.16 -21.50 -10.31
N ARG A 234 -14.52 -22.42 -11.04
CA ARG A 234 -15.11 -23.69 -11.49
C ARG A 234 -15.54 -24.59 -10.33
N THR A 235 -14.89 -24.49 -9.16
CA THR A 235 -15.33 -25.22 -7.96
C THR A 235 -16.77 -24.85 -7.57
N TRP A 236 -17.19 -23.61 -7.85
CA TRP A 236 -18.56 -23.17 -7.61
C TRP A 236 -19.46 -23.39 -8.81
N TYR A 237 -19.17 -22.77 -9.96
CA TYR A 237 -20.13 -22.79 -11.07
C TYR A 237 -20.26 -24.14 -11.77
N ASP A 238 -19.30 -25.05 -11.60
CA ASP A 238 -19.32 -26.38 -12.22
C ASP A 238 -19.48 -27.47 -11.16
N HIS A 239 -18.58 -27.54 -10.18
CA HIS A 239 -18.60 -28.64 -9.21
C HIS A 239 -19.77 -28.53 -8.23
N PHE A 240 -19.89 -27.42 -7.50
CA PHE A 240 -20.98 -27.21 -6.53
C PHE A 240 -22.37 -27.27 -7.18
N LEU A 241 -22.56 -26.57 -8.31
CA LEU A 241 -23.84 -26.55 -9.03
C LEU A 241 -24.28 -27.96 -9.48
N ARG A 242 -23.35 -28.81 -9.96
CA ARG A 242 -23.67 -30.21 -10.32
C ARG A 242 -23.93 -31.09 -9.10
N SER A 243 -23.29 -30.80 -7.97
CA SER A 243 -23.22 -31.71 -6.84
C SER A 243 -24.39 -31.55 -5.87
N VAL A 244 -24.99 -30.36 -5.77
CA VAL A 244 -26.06 -30.05 -4.81
C VAL A 244 -27.48 -30.16 -5.42
N GLY A 245 -27.61 -30.12 -6.75
CA GLY A 245 -28.87 -30.36 -7.48
C GLY A 245 -29.54 -29.11 -8.06
N ASP A 246 -30.75 -29.31 -8.62
CA ASP A 246 -31.47 -28.32 -9.42
C ASP A 246 -31.84 -27.04 -8.64
N GLY A 247 -31.72 -25.89 -9.32
CA GLY A 247 -32.19 -24.58 -8.83
C GLY A 247 -31.08 -23.63 -8.35
N TRP A 248 -29.84 -24.11 -8.20
CA TRP A 248 -28.70 -23.22 -7.98
C TRP A 248 -28.22 -22.57 -9.27
N THR A 249 -27.93 -21.28 -9.22
CA THR A 249 -27.34 -20.52 -10.33
C THR A 249 -26.08 -19.80 -9.88
N TYR A 250 -25.29 -19.36 -10.84
CA TYR A 250 -24.02 -18.68 -10.61
C TYR A 250 -23.98 -17.36 -11.36
N LYS A 251 -23.53 -16.30 -10.69
CA LYS A 251 -23.37 -14.96 -11.26
C LYS A 251 -22.00 -14.40 -10.89
N CYS A 252 -21.14 -14.27 -11.89
CA CYS A 252 -19.90 -13.50 -11.79
C CYS A 252 -20.17 -12.03 -12.14
N TRP A 253 -19.58 -11.14 -11.35
CA TRP A 253 -19.61 -9.69 -11.55
C TRP A 253 -18.22 -9.20 -11.93
N ASP A 254 -18.15 -8.45 -13.02
CA ASP A 254 -16.97 -7.68 -13.43
C ASP A 254 -17.25 -6.19 -13.29
N ILE A 255 -16.22 -5.35 -13.49
CA ILE A 255 -16.36 -3.89 -13.37
C ILE A 255 -17.46 -3.37 -14.31
N GLU A 256 -17.44 -3.80 -15.58
CA GLU A 256 -18.36 -3.29 -16.60
C GLU A 256 -19.82 -3.66 -16.31
N SER A 257 -20.10 -4.87 -15.81
CA SER A 257 -21.46 -5.29 -15.44
C SER A 257 -21.99 -4.60 -14.17
N LEU A 258 -21.12 -3.98 -13.37
CA LEU A 258 -21.49 -3.18 -12.20
C LEU A 258 -21.66 -1.70 -12.54
N LYS A 259 -21.18 -1.23 -13.70
CA LYS A 259 -21.34 0.16 -14.12
C LYS A 259 -22.80 0.52 -14.39
N GLY A 260 -23.14 1.78 -14.10
CA GLY A 260 -24.50 2.30 -14.26
C GLY A 260 -25.47 1.86 -13.16
N GLY A 261 -25.00 1.16 -12.12
CA GLY A 261 -25.81 0.78 -10.98
C GLY A 261 -26.22 1.98 -10.12
N LYS A 262 -27.25 1.79 -9.30
CA LYS A 262 -27.51 2.67 -8.16
C LYS A 262 -26.77 2.07 -6.99
N TYR A 263 -26.11 2.85 -6.15
CA TYR A 263 -25.40 2.33 -4.98
C TYR A 263 -25.54 3.28 -3.78
N PHE A 264 -25.52 2.75 -2.55
CA PHE A 264 -25.44 3.59 -1.34
C PHE A 264 -24.02 4.16 -1.16
N CYS A 265 -23.01 3.42 -1.61
CA CYS A 265 -21.59 3.72 -1.41
C CYS A 265 -20.75 3.87 -2.70
N PRO A 266 -21.25 4.39 -3.84
CA PRO A 266 -20.51 4.39 -5.12
C PRO A 266 -19.23 5.22 -5.08
N HIS A 267 -19.12 6.14 -4.13
CA HIS A 267 -17.92 6.92 -3.88
C HIS A 267 -16.73 6.12 -3.35
N MET A 268 -16.98 4.92 -2.81
CA MET A 268 -15.94 3.98 -2.38
C MET A 268 -15.45 3.10 -3.54
N TYR A 269 -16.25 2.97 -4.61
CA TYR A 269 -15.94 2.05 -5.70
C TYR A 269 -15.11 2.73 -6.79
N ARG A 270 -14.08 2.03 -7.23
CA ARG A 270 -13.05 2.54 -8.13
C ARG A 270 -12.81 1.53 -9.24
N ASP A 271 -12.67 2.01 -10.46
CA ASP A 271 -12.27 1.24 -11.64
C ASP A 271 -10.88 1.62 -12.15
N ASP A 272 -10.28 2.66 -11.57
CA ASP A 272 -8.95 3.18 -11.90
C ASP A 272 -7.84 2.60 -11.01
N ARG A 273 -8.20 1.83 -10.00
CA ARG A 273 -7.28 1.21 -9.03
C ARG A 273 -7.96 0.10 -8.23
N GLN A 274 -7.14 -0.72 -7.57
CA GLN A 274 -7.60 -1.72 -6.63
C GLN A 274 -8.43 -1.09 -5.49
N MET A 275 -9.64 -1.61 -5.28
CA MET A 275 -10.47 -1.31 -4.13
C MET A 275 -9.90 -2.01 -2.88
N ASP A 276 -10.04 -1.36 -1.73
CA ASP A 276 -9.70 -2.00 -0.45
C ASP A 276 -10.77 -3.01 0.01
N GLU A 277 -10.43 -3.75 1.06
CA GLU A 277 -11.28 -4.78 1.67
C GLU A 277 -12.69 -4.29 2.01
N ASP A 278 -12.80 -3.14 2.68
CA ASP A 278 -14.10 -2.61 3.10
C ASP A 278 -14.94 -2.20 1.88
N ALA A 279 -14.32 -1.62 0.85
CA ALA A 279 -15.02 -1.24 -0.37
C ALA A 279 -15.55 -2.47 -1.13
N VAL A 280 -14.76 -3.54 -1.26
CA VAL A 280 -15.21 -4.78 -1.92
C VAL A 280 -16.29 -5.49 -1.10
N GLU A 281 -16.14 -5.56 0.22
CA GLU A 281 -17.15 -6.14 1.12
C GLU A 281 -18.48 -5.37 1.05
N ILE A 282 -18.44 -4.03 1.10
CA ILE A 282 -19.66 -3.20 0.99
C ILE A 282 -20.29 -3.35 -0.40
N LEU A 283 -19.49 -3.43 -1.47
CA LEU A 283 -20.00 -3.69 -2.82
C LEU A 283 -20.69 -5.06 -2.90
N ALA A 284 -20.11 -6.10 -2.30
CA ALA A 284 -20.72 -7.42 -2.19
C ALA A 284 -22.04 -7.36 -1.43
N MET A 285 -22.08 -6.68 -0.28
CA MET A 285 -23.32 -6.50 0.50
C MET A 285 -24.39 -5.76 -0.30
N GLU A 286 -24.03 -4.75 -1.08
CA GLU A 286 -24.98 -4.02 -1.94
C GLU A 286 -25.54 -4.90 -3.06
N VAL A 287 -24.71 -5.72 -3.68
CA VAL A 287 -25.14 -6.70 -4.69
C VAL A 287 -26.13 -7.69 -4.07
N ILE A 288 -25.80 -8.29 -2.93
CA ILE A 288 -26.69 -9.24 -2.24
C ILE A 288 -27.96 -8.54 -1.74
N TYR A 289 -27.89 -7.30 -1.27
CA TYR A 289 -29.08 -6.54 -0.90
C TYR A 289 -30.03 -6.33 -2.08
N ARG A 290 -29.52 -6.15 -3.31
CA ARG A 290 -30.37 -5.95 -4.49
C ARG A 290 -30.89 -7.25 -5.10
N HIS A 291 -30.05 -8.26 -5.19
CA HIS A 291 -30.34 -9.48 -5.95
C HIS A 291 -30.73 -10.66 -5.07
N GLY A 292 -30.46 -10.57 -3.76
CA GLY A 292 -30.44 -11.71 -2.86
C GLY A 292 -29.28 -12.66 -3.19
N GLY A 293 -29.26 -13.83 -2.58
CA GLY A 293 -28.27 -14.87 -2.85
C GLY A 293 -27.16 -14.93 -1.82
N TYR A 294 -26.06 -15.56 -2.22
CA TYR A 294 -24.88 -15.78 -1.40
C TYR A 294 -23.66 -15.19 -2.10
N TYR A 295 -22.97 -14.28 -1.42
CA TYR A 295 -21.65 -13.84 -1.85
C TYR A 295 -20.60 -14.82 -1.37
N VAL A 296 -19.72 -15.23 -2.29
CA VAL A 296 -18.61 -16.14 -2.00
C VAL A 296 -17.30 -15.52 -2.52
N PRO A 297 -16.33 -15.21 -1.64
CA PRO A 297 -15.01 -14.72 -2.07
C PRO A 297 -14.33 -15.66 -3.07
N LEU A 298 -13.51 -15.12 -3.97
CA LEU A 298 -12.67 -15.94 -4.86
C LEU A 298 -11.68 -16.81 -4.08
N THR A 299 -11.36 -16.42 -2.85
CA THR A 299 -10.46 -17.13 -1.92
C THR A 299 -11.13 -18.25 -1.13
N SER A 300 -12.40 -18.56 -1.47
CA SER A 300 -13.15 -19.69 -0.92
C SER A 300 -13.48 -20.70 -2.02
N PHE A 301 -13.14 -21.98 -1.83
CA PHE A 301 -13.35 -23.04 -2.81
C PHE A 301 -14.32 -24.08 -2.28
N TYR A 302 -15.17 -24.62 -3.15
CA TYR A 302 -15.98 -25.77 -2.80
C TYR A 302 -15.19 -27.07 -3.01
N SER A 303 -15.06 -27.86 -1.95
CA SER A 303 -14.41 -29.18 -1.95
C SER A 303 -15.35 -30.33 -1.56
N GLY A 304 -16.62 -30.04 -1.30
CA GLY A 304 -17.60 -31.04 -0.84
C GLY A 304 -17.94 -32.10 -1.89
N GLU A 305 -18.10 -33.34 -1.44
CA GLU A 305 -18.52 -34.49 -2.26
C GLU A 305 -20.05 -34.58 -2.38
N GLY A 306 -20.69 -33.61 -3.04
CA GLY A 306 -22.15 -33.67 -3.28
C GLY A 306 -23.05 -33.31 -2.10
N ARG A 307 -22.53 -32.64 -1.08
CA ARG A 307 -23.33 -32.18 0.06
C ARG A 307 -23.47 -30.68 0.03
N LEU A 308 -24.68 -30.18 0.29
CA LEU A 308 -24.87 -28.76 0.55
C LEU A 308 -24.10 -28.41 1.82
N PRO A 309 -23.12 -27.49 1.77
CA PRO A 309 -22.46 -27.03 2.97
C PRO A 309 -23.50 -26.49 3.96
N LYS A 310 -23.40 -26.87 5.24
CA LYS A 310 -24.30 -26.41 6.31
C LYS A 310 -24.48 -24.89 6.36
N LEU A 311 -23.49 -24.16 5.86
CA LEU A 311 -23.52 -22.71 5.72
C LEU A 311 -24.73 -22.19 4.93
N PHE A 312 -25.19 -22.94 3.93
CA PHE A 312 -26.32 -22.57 3.09
C PHE A 312 -27.68 -23.03 3.63
N GLU A 313 -27.71 -23.80 4.72
CA GLU A 313 -28.95 -24.27 5.36
C GLU A 313 -29.56 -23.21 6.31
N ALA A 314 -28.81 -22.18 6.68
CA ALA A 314 -29.24 -21.16 7.64
C ALA A 314 -29.79 -19.89 6.96
N ASP A 315 -30.89 -19.36 7.50
CA ASP A 315 -31.63 -18.20 6.96
C ASP A 315 -30.84 -16.89 6.87
N THR A 316 -29.77 -16.73 7.67
CA THR A 316 -28.77 -15.66 7.51
C THR A 316 -27.50 -16.02 8.26
N HIS A 317 -26.46 -16.46 7.55
CA HIS A 317 -25.15 -16.66 8.15
C HIS A 317 -24.10 -15.79 7.48
N VAL A 318 -23.22 -15.22 8.31
CA VAL A 318 -21.88 -14.76 7.91
C VAL A 318 -20.93 -15.79 8.53
N SER A 319 -20.11 -16.46 7.72
CA SER A 319 -19.04 -17.32 8.22
C SER A 319 -17.73 -16.55 8.33
N GLY A 320 -16.79 -17.07 9.13
CA GLY A 320 -15.41 -16.53 9.20
C GLY A 320 -14.76 -16.39 7.82
N SER A 321 -15.08 -17.29 6.88
CA SER A 321 -14.60 -17.28 5.50
C SER A 321 -15.05 -16.09 4.62
N GLY A 322 -15.74 -15.09 5.16
CA GLY A 322 -16.26 -13.93 4.42
C GLY A 322 -17.45 -14.25 3.50
N ILE A 323 -17.99 -15.47 3.57
CA ILE A 323 -19.21 -15.86 2.84
C ILE A 323 -20.42 -15.37 3.63
N PHE A 324 -21.38 -14.74 2.94
CA PHE A 324 -22.65 -14.37 3.52
C PHE A 324 -23.80 -14.44 2.52
N GLY A 325 -25.01 -14.65 3.03
CA GLY A 325 -26.22 -14.68 2.23
C GLY A 325 -27.36 -13.85 2.81
N SER A 326 -28.23 -13.35 1.92
CA SER A 326 -29.45 -12.65 2.31
C SER A 326 -30.50 -12.70 1.21
N VAL A 327 -31.76 -12.52 1.60
CA VAL A 327 -32.84 -12.21 0.65
C VAL A 327 -32.66 -10.81 0.07
N ALA A 328 -33.17 -10.59 -1.14
CA ALA A 328 -33.23 -9.25 -1.70
C ALA A 328 -34.02 -8.32 -0.75
N LYS A 329 -33.50 -7.11 -0.54
CA LYS A 329 -33.99 -6.13 0.44
C LYS A 329 -34.05 -6.65 1.88
N GLY A 330 -33.17 -7.59 2.25
CA GLY A 330 -33.11 -8.16 3.59
C GLY A 330 -32.80 -7.12 4.68
N ARG A 331 -33.64 -7.07 5.72
CA ARG A 331 -33.55 -6.07 6.81
C ARG A 331 -32.24 -6.15 7.60
N LYS A 332 -31.76 -7.35 7.90
CA LYS A 332 -30.50 -7.56 8.65
C LYS A 332 -29.28 -7.04 7.89
N LEU A 333 -29.16 -7.43 6.61
CA LEU A 333 -28.08 -6.98 5.73
C LEU A 333 -28.11 -5.47 5.52
N PHE A 334 -29.31 -4.89 5.38
CA PHE A 334 -29.49 -3.43 5.29
C PHE A 334 -28.85 -2.68 6.47
N PHE A 335 -29.11 -3.12 7.71
CA PHE A 335 -28.53 -2.46 8.89
C PHE A 335 -27.02 -2.69 9.03
N GLN A 336 -26.52 -3.85 8.62
CA GLN A 336 -25.07 -4.10 8.52
C GLN A 336 -24.42 -3.13 7.52
N LEU A 337 -25.01 -2.98 6.34
CA LEU A 337 -24.54 -2.07 5.29
C LEU A 337 -24.56 -0.62 5.75
N LYS A 338 -25.64 -0.19 6.40
CA LYS A 338 -25.76 1.14 7.00
C LYS A 338 -24.73 1.37 8.12
N GLY A 339 -24.45 0.35 8.93
CA GLY A 339 -23.41 0.39 9.95
C GLY A 339 -22.02 0.55 9.33
N ALA A 340 -21.67 -0.29 8.36
CA ALA A 340 -20.41 -0.23 7.63
C ALA A 340 -20.21 1.14 6.96
N TYR A 341 -21.26 1.68 6.34
CA TYR A 341 -21.27 3.03 5.77
C TYR A 341 -20.91 4.11 6.80
N HIS A 342 -21.48 4.05 7.99
CA HIS A 342 -21.20 4.99 9.07
C HIS A 342 -19.87 4.74 9.81
N GLY A 343 -19.08 3.78 9.35
CA GLY A 343 -17.77 3.47 9.91
C GLY A 343 -17.81 2.59 11.16
N SER A 344 -18.94 1.96 11.47
CA SER A 344 -18.90 0.77 12.33
C SER A 344 -17.99 -0.24 11.64
N SER A 345 -17.06 -0.83 12.39
CA SER A 345 -16.33 -1.98 11.89
C SER A 345 -17.36 -2.97 11.37
N THR A 346 -17.22 -3.43 10.12
CA THR A 346 -17.81 -4.73 9.79
C THR A 346 -17.27 -5.66 10.87
N ASN A 347 -18.14 -6.38 11.57
CA ASN A 347 -17.67 -7.32 12.58
C ASN A 347 -16.83 -8.34 11.81
N ARG A 348 -15.51 -8.10 11.76
CA ARG A 348 -14.56 -9.00 11.13
C ARG A 348 -14.56 -10.21 12.02
N PHE A 349 -15.26 -11.24 11.57
CA PHE A 349 -15.32 -12.49 12.29
C PHE A 349 -13.90 -13.03 12.35
N GLU A 350 -13.44 -13.37 13.55
CA GLU A 350 -12.13 -14.00 13.69
C GLU A 350 -12.16 -15.28 12.86
N ASP A 351 -11.28 -15.37 11.87
CA ASP A 351 -11.07 -16.60 11.14
C ASP A 351 -10.75 -17.72 12.14
N ASP A 352 -11.52 -18.81 12.04
CA ASP A 352 -11.09 -20.08 12.61
C ASP A 352 -9.93 -20.55 11.73
N ASP A 353 -8.70 -20.25 12.16
CA ASP A 353 -7.45 -20.53 11.45
C ASP A 353 -7.17 -22.04 11.29
N SER A 354 -8.11 -22.92 11.68
CA SER A 354 -7.93 -24.36 11.57
C SER A 354 -8.42 -24.89 10.21
N PRO A 355 -7.62 -25.71 9.51
CA PRO A 355 -8.02 -26.38 8.26
C PRO A 355 -9.00 -27.52 8.53
N ALA A 356 -10.02 -27.28 9.36
CA ALA A 356 -11.07 -28.25 9.61
C ALA A 356 -11.66 -28.70 8.27
N LYS A 357 -11.82 -30.02 8.09
CA LYS A 357 -12.45 -30.63 6.93
C LYS A 357 -13.90 -30.15 6.84
N THR A 358 -14.08 -29.02 6.20
CA THR A 358 -15.37 -28.49 5.79
C THR A 358 -15.50 -28.67 4.28
N ASP A 359 -16.72 -28.59 3.78
CA ASP A 359 -16.99 -28.65 2.33
C ASP A 359 -16.48 -27.39 1.59
N ILE A 360 -15.94 -26.40 2.32
CA ILE A 360 -15.46 -25.12 1.79
C ILE A 360 -14.05 -24.83 2.32
N ILE A 361 -13.07 -24.78 1.43
CA ILE A 361 -11.71 -24.38 1.75
C ILE A 361 -11.63 -22.85 1.68
N SER A 362 -11.44 -22.18 2.82
CA SER A 362 -11.19 -20.73 2.89
C SER A 362 -9.70 -20.45 3.09
N LEU A 363 -9.12 -19.61 2.24
CA LEU A 363 -7.70 -19.26 2.34
C LEU A 363 -7.38 -18.19 3.40
N GLY A 364 -8.38 -17.50 3.94
CA GLY A 364 -8.18 -16.42 4.92
C GLY A 364 -7.56 -15.14 4.31
N TYR A 365 -7.66 -14.98 2.99
CA TYR A 365 -7.27 -13.76 2.28
C TYR A 365 -8.49 -12.92 1.92
N SER A 366 -8.27 -11.61 1.90
CA SER A 366 -9.30 -10.66 1.50
C SER A 366 -9.58 -10.79 0.01
N ASP A 367 -10.87 -10.79 -0.35
CA ASP A 367 -11.26 -10.80 -1.76
C ASP A 367 -10.76 -9.55 -2.49
N ALA A 368 -10.53 -8.44 -1.77
CA ALA A 368 -10.00 -7.21 -2.35
C ALA A 368 -8.64 -7.37 -3.04
N SER A 369 -7.85 -8.37 -2.68
CA SER A 369 -6.62 -8.72 -3.41
C SER A 369 -6.89 -9.74 -4.51
N ALA A 370 -7.73 -10.75 -4.25
CA ALA A 370 -7.98 -11.83 -5.19
C ALA A 370 -8.74 -11.38 -6.45
N VAL A 371 -9.70 -10.47 -6.34
CA VAL A 371 -10.49 -9.99 -7.49
C VAL A 371 -9.68 -9.17 -8.49
N TYR A 372 -8.47 -8.74 -8.12
CA TYR A 372 -7.54 -8.03 -9.00
C TYR A 372 -6.25 -8.81 -9.31
N CYS A 373 -5.92 -9.93 -8.61
CA CYS A 373 -4.69 -10.71 -8.90
C CYS A 373 -4.77 -11.28 -10.31
N GLN A 374 -3.70 -11.13 -11.07
CA GLN A 374 -3.55 -11.71 -12.41
C GLN A 374 -3.03 -13.14 -12.27
N PHE A 375 -3.93 -14.12 -12.37
CA PHE A 375 -3.58 -15.51 -12.14
C PHE A 375 -2.96 -16.16 -13.39
N PRO A 376 -1.88 -16.94 -13.25
CA PRO A 376 -1.27 -17.63 -14.38
C PRO A 376 -2.18 -18.72 -14.92
N GLN A 377 -2.25 -18.88 -16.25
CA GLN A 377 -3.08 -19.91 -16.89
C GLN A 377 -2.49 -21.33 -16.82
N TRP A 378 -1.26 -21.46 -16.33
CA TRP A 378 -0.58 -22.73 -16.15
C TRP A 378 -0.63 -23.16 -14.67
N SER A 379 -0.11 -24.35 -14.39
CA SER A 379 0.04 -24.86 -13.04
C SER A 379 1.37 -25.57 -12.87
N ARG A 380 2.00 -25.40 -11.72
CA ARG A 380 3.19 -26.16 -11.31
C ARG A 380 2.87 -27.13 -10.20
N PHE A 381 3.56 -28.25 -10.19
CA PHE A 381 3.49 -29.15 -9.04
C PHE A 381 4.52 -28.71 -8.00
N LEU A 382 4.07 -28.13 -6.89
CA LEU A 382 4.95 -27.79 -5.77
C LEU A 382 5.26 -29.01 -4.88
N GLY A 383 4.42 -30.05 -4.94
CA GLY A 383 4.54 -31.21 -4.07
C GLY A 383 4.15 -30.96 -2.61
N ALA A 384 3.62 -29.78 -2.29
CA ALA A 384 3.10 -29.44 -0.96
C ALA A 384 1.59 -29.68 -0.89
N GLU A 385 1.11 -30.01 0.31
CA GLU A 385 -0.32 -30.14 0.61
C GLU A 385 -0.92 -28.78 1.00
N VAL A 386 -0.11 -27.91 1.60
CA VAL A 386 -0.53 -26.61 2.10
C VAL A 386 0.60 -25.58 2.06
N LEU A 387 0.25 -24.33 1.75
CA LEU A 387 1.06 -23.16 1.93
C LEU A 387 0.62 -22.39 3.18
N PHE A 388 1.56 -21.78 3.89
CA PHE A 388 1.28 -20.86 4.98
C PHE A 388 1.94 -19.51 4.70
N ASP A 389 1.18 -18.43 4.83
CA ASP A 389 1.71 -17.07 4.83
C ASP A 389 1.87 -16.57 6.27
N ALA A 390 3.09 -16.66 6.78
CA ALA A 390 3.46 -16.13 8.09
C ALA A 390 3.95 -14.67 8.01
N THR A 391 4.07 -14.10 6.81
CA THR A 391 4.63 -12.75 6.60
C THR A 391 3.71 -11.65 7.15
N ASN A 392 2.39 -11.91 7.20
CA ASN A 392 1.37 -10.93 7.61
C ASN A 392 1.48 -9.58 6.87
N SER A 393 1.93 -9.61 5.62
CA SER A 393 2.14 -8.41 4.82
C SER A 393 1.10 -8.30 3.72
N LYS A 394 0.52 -7.11 3.54
CA LYS A 394 -0.31 -6.84 2.36
C LYS A 394 0.48 -6.93 1.05
N GLN A 395 1.80 -6.70 1.12
CA GLN A 395 2.67 -6.78 -0.05
C GLN A 395 2.80 -8.21 -0.59
N THR A 396 2.64 -9.22 0.28
CA THR A 396 2.77 -10.63 -0.10
C THR A 396 1.47 -11.33 -0.42
N GLU A 397 0.32 -10.73 -0.08
CA GLU A 397 -0.99 -11.36 -0.25
C GLU A 397 -1.22 -11.79 -1.71
N GLN A 398 -1.00 -10.89 -2.67
CA GLN A 398 -1.14 -11.23 -4.10
C GLN A 398 -0.18 -12.33 -4.52
N THR A 399 1.06 -12.31 -4.03
CA THR A 399 2.04 -13.35 -4.33
C THR A 399 1.64 -14.71 -3.81
N MET A 400 1.18 -14.77 -2.57
CA MET A 400 0.78 -16.03 -1.97
C MET A 400 -0.49 -16.56 -2.62
N LEU A 401 -1.44 -15.69 -2.98
CA LEU A 401 -2.63 -16.06 -3.76
C LEU A 401 -2.27 -16.62 -5.14
N CYS A 402 -1.44 -15.88 -5.89
CA CYS A 402 -1.07 -16.29 -7.23
C CYS A 402 -0.15 -17.54 -7.19
N TRP A 403 0.68 -17.74 -6.15
CA TRP A 403 1.44 -18.98 -5.93
C TRP A 403 0.56 -20.16 -5.51
N ALA A 404 -0.43 -19.95 -4.65
CA ALA A 404 -1.43 -20.95 -4.27
C ALA A 404 -2.22 -21.43 -5.49
N TYR A 405 -2.67 -20.47 -6.31
CA TYR A 405 -3.38 -20.76 -7.55
C TYR A 405 -2.51 -21.59 -8.49
N ASP A 406 -1.30 -21.09 -8.79
CA ASP A 406 -0.36 -21.74 -9.70
C ASP A 406 0.00 -23.16 -9.25
N SER A 407 0.30 -23.33 -7.96
CA SER A 407 0.70 -24.63 -7.43
C SER A 407 -0.46 -25.59 -7.21
N ASN A 408 -1.70 -25.10 -7.30
CA ASN A 408 -2.91 -25.80 -6.86
C ASN A 408 -2.80 -26.29 -5.41
N VAL A 409 -2.19 -25.46 -4.55
CA VAL A 409 -1.99 -25.74 -3.12
C VAL A 409 -2.69 -24.64 -2.33
N PRO A 410 -3.62 -24.97 -1.41
CA PRO A 410 -4.28 -23.95 -0.60
C PRO A 410 -3.27 -23.21 0.26
N CYS A 411 -3.39 -21.88 0.35
CA CYS A 411 -2.55 -21.04 1.18
C CYS A 411 -3.33 -20.42 2.33
N TYR A 412 -2.94 -20.67 3.56
CA TYR A 412 -3.59 -20.09 4.74
C TYR A 412 -2.73 -18.97 5.32
N LYS A 413 -3.38 -17.85 5.61
CA LYS A 413 -2.77 -16.73 6.33
C LYS A 413 -2.62 -17.09 7.80
N VAL A 414 -1.45 -16.82 8.39
CA VAL A 414 -1.19 -17.10 9.80
C VAL A 414 -1.37 -15.83 10.62
N GLY A 415 -2.46 -15.73 11.38
CA GLY A 415 -2.80 -14.54 12.18
C GLY A 415 -1.68 -14.06 13.12
N ARG A 416 -1.57 -12.73 13.30
CA ARG A 416 -0.63 -12.13 14.28
C ARG A 416 -0.98 -12.56 15.70
N GLY A 417 0.02 -12.85 16.52
CA GLY A 417 -0.16 -13.17 17.96
C GLY A 417 -0.75 -14.54 18.31
N LYS A 418 -1.38 -15.25 17.37
CA LYS A 418 -1.88 -16.61 17.63
C LYS A 418 -0.76 -17.65 17.55
N ASN A 419 -0.64 -18.50 18.58
CA ASN A 419 0.20 -19.70 18.53
C ASN A 419 -0.46 -20.70 17.57
N TRP A 420 -0.07 -20.64 16.31
CA TRP A 420 -0.51 -21.61 15.33
C TRP A 420 0.32 -22.89 15.50
N LYS A 421 -0.36 -24.04 15.45
CA LYS A 421 0.28 -25.34 15.41
C LYS A 421 -0.09 -25.98 14.08
N ILE A 422 0.92 -26.34 13.30
CA ILE A 422 0.68 -27.14 12.10
C ILE A 422 0.11 -28.48 12.57
N GLN A 423 -1.06 -28.83 12.04
CA GLN A 423 -1.71 -30.09 12.38
C GLN A 423 -0.80 -31.27 12.02
N SER A 424 -0.78 -32.30 12.85
CA SER A 424 0.14 -33.43 12.74
C SER A 424 -0.09 -34.33 11.52
N GLU A 425 -1.14 -34.09 10.73
CA GLU A 425 -1.54 -34.92 9.59
C GLU A 425 -1.01 -34.38 8.24
N ILE A 426 -0.42 -33.19 8.22
CA ILE A 426 0.07 -32.57 6.97
C ILE A 426 1.37 -33.25 6.54
N SER A 427 1.34 -33.80 5.33
CA SER A 427 2.47 -34.56 4.75
C SER A 427 3.63 -33.67 4.32
N ARG A 428 3.34 -32.52 3.69
CA ARG A 428 4.31 -31.51 3.29
C ARG A 428 3.68 -30.13 3.32
N CYS A 429 4.37 -29.15 3.88
CA CYS A 429 3.96 -27.76 3.83
C CYS A 429 5.10 -26.82 3.45
N VAL A 430 4.73 -25.66 2.92
CA VAL A 430 5.67 -24.57 2.67
C VAL A 430 5.18 -23.32 3.39
N VAL A 431 6.09 -22.62 4.05
CA VAL A 431 5.81 -21.45 4.87
C VAL A 431 6.63 -20.28 4.34
N ALA A 432 5.95 -19.22 3.90
CA ALA A 432 6.58 -17.94 3.63
C ALA A 432 6.69 -17.16 4.94
N VAL A 433 7.90 -16.74 5.32
CA VAL A 433 8.15 -16.06 6.60
C VAL A 433 8.65 -14.62 6.45
N ASP A 434 9.17 -14.26 5.27
CA ASP A 434 9.62 -12.90 4.98
C ASP A 434 8.81 -12.28 3.82
N PRO A 435 8.37 -11.01 3.95
CA PRO A 435 7.60 -10.35 2.92
C PRO A 435 8.36 -10.13 1.60
N GLU A 436 9.69 -10.22 1.60
CA GLU A 436 10.47 -10.12 0.37
C GLU A 436 10.33 -11.33 -0.54
N ILE A 437 9.71 -12.44 -0.13
CA ILE A 437 9.48 -13.61 -0.98
C ILE A 437 8.88 -13.23 -2.34
N GLY A 438 7.99 -12.23 -2.36
CA GLY A 438 7.36 -11.80 -3.60
C GLY A 438 8.23 -10.98 -4.54
N ARG A 439 9.40 -10.53 -4.08
CA ARG A 439 10.35 -9.77 -4.90
C ARG A 439 11.29 -10.67 -5.70
N PHE A 440 11.29 -11.97 -5.42
CA PHE A 440 12.21 -12.93 -6.04
C PHE A 440 11.44 -14.04 -6.75
N PRO A 441 10.70 -13.71 -7.83
CA PRO A 441 9.90 -14.69 -8.57
C PRO A 441 10.78 -15.83 -9.10
N SER A 442 12.04 -15.57 -9.48
CA SER A 442 12.97 -16.61 -9.94
C SER A 442 13.27 -17.68 -8.89
N LEU A 443 13.43 -17.28 -7.61
CA LEU A 443 13.55 -18.23 -6.50
C LEU A 443 12.27 -19.03 -6.32
N VAL A 444 11.11 -18.35 -6.19
CA VAL A 444 9.81 -19.00 -6.02
C VAL A 444 9.54 -19.99 -7.15
N ASN A 445 9.90 -19.61 -8.38
CA ASN A 445 9.74 -20.41 -9.58
C ASN A 445 10.65 -21.65 -9.61
N SER A 446 11.78 -21.62 -8.90
CA SER A 446 12.74 -22.72 -8.82
C SER A 446 12.43 -23.72 -7.71
N LEU A 447 11.62 -23.34 -6.71
CA LEU A 447 11.29 -24.20 -5.56
C LEU A 447 10.69 -25.57 -5.94
N PRO A 448 9.75 -25.69 -6.91
CA PRO A 448 9.28 -27.00 -7.38
C PRO A 448 10.42 -27.93 -7.82
N GLY A 449 11.43 -27.38 -8.52
CA GLY A 449 12.60 -28.13 -8.95
C GLY A 449 13.46 -28.58 -7.77
N PHE A 450 13.71 -27.69 -6.81
CA PHE A 450 14.46 -28.05 -5.60
C PHE A 450 13.80 -29.17 -4.79
N LEU A 451 12.48 -29.11 -4.62
CA LEU A 451 11.73 -30.12 -3.88
C LEU A 451 11.74 -31.45 -4.61
N LYS A 452 11.52 -31.45 -5.94
CA LYS A 452 11.62 -32.66 -6.76
C LYS A 452 13.02 -33.29 -6.67
N ASP A 453 14.06 -32.49 -6.81
CA ASP A 453 15.44 -32.98 -6.73
C ASP A 453 15.77 -33.57 -5.35
N LEU A 454 15.17 -33.04 -4.27
CA LEU A 454 15.31 -33.63 -2.94
C LEU A 454 14.55 -34.96 -2.82
N ASP A 455 13.34 -35.02 -3.34
CA ASP A 455 12.55 -36.26 -3.35
C ASP A 455 13.26 -37.40 -4.08
N GLU A 456 14.02 -37.08 -5.14
CA GLU A 456 14.79 -38.06 -5.90
C GLU A 456 16.14 -38.43 -5.23
N GLN A 457 16.86 -37.46 -4.66
CA GLN A 457 18.22 -37.66 -4.14
C GLN A 457 18.27 -38.08 -2.66
N ASP A 458 17.34 -37.60 -1.85
CA ASP A 458 17.26 -37.90 -0.42
C ASP A 458 15.79 -37.85 0.05
N PRO A 459 14.97 -38.87 -0.27
CA PRO A 459 13.52 -38.85 -0.03
C PRO A 459 13.11 -38.66 1.44
N ASP A 460 14.01 -38.93 2.40
CA ASP A 460 13.77 -38.70 3.82
C ASP A 460 14.27 -37.33 4.31
N TRP A 461 14.53 -36.36 3.42
CA TRP A 461 14.84 -34.98 3.81
C TRP A 461 13.76 -34.46 4.76
N ASP A 462 14.11 -33.69 5.80
CA ASP A 462 13.14 -33.22 6.80
C ASP A 462 12.71 -31.77 6.52
N VAL A 463 13.67 -30.90 6.20
CA VAL A 463 13.45 -29.46 6.08
C VAL A 463 14.30 -28.88 4.93
N LEU A 464 13.71 -28.00 4.13
CA LEU A 464 14.39 -27.14 3.16
C LEU A 464 14.13 -25.68 3.54
N ILE A 465 15.17 -24.98 3.98
CA ILE A 465 15.13 -23.52 4.10
C ILE A 465 15.42 -22.93 2.72
N PHE A 466 14.69 -21.90 2.29
CA PHE A 466 14.99 -21.21 1.05
C PHE A 466 15.14 -19.71 1.23
N GLY A 467 16.03 -19.12 0.43
CA GLY A 467 16.42 -17.73 0.60
C GLY A 467 17.36 -17.20 -0.47
N LEU A 468 18.09 -16.16 -0.08
CA LEU A 468 19.03 -15.41 -0.90
C LEU A 468 20.39 -15.46 -0.24
N GLU A 469 21.44 -15.42 -1.05
CA GLU A 469 22.82 -15.27 -0.61
C GLU A 469 23.52 -14.24 -1.50
N TRP A 470 24.08 -13.20 -0.90
CA TRP A 470 24.82 -12.14 -1.57
C TRP A 470 26.33 -12.38 -1.44
N ASN A 471 27.12 -11.63 -2.21
CA ASN A 471 28.58 -11.78 -2.28
C ASN A 471 29.03 -13.22 -2.59
N ALA A 472 28.21 -13.99 -3.31
CA ALA A 472 28.47 -15.39 -3.57
C ALA A 472 29.52 -15.62 -4.68
N GLY A 473 29.95 -14.54 -5.36
CA GLY A 473 30.89 -14.57 -6.48
C GLY A 473 30.29 -15.04 -7.81
N GLU A 474 29.02 -15.46 -7.82
CA GLU A 474 28.29 -15.85 -9.02
C GLU A 474 26.77 -15.67 -8.85
N ASN A 475 26.06 -15.55 -9.97
CA ASN A 475 24.61 -15.59 -10.01
C ASN A 475 24.16 -17.04 -10.32
N SER A 476 23.65 -17.76 -9.32
CA SER A 476 23.27 -19.17 -9.49
C SER A 476 22.13 -19.59 -8.55
N PHE A 477 21.51 -20.72 -8.85
CA PHE A 477 20.57 -21.39 -7.95
C PHE A 477 21.26 -22.63 -7.40
N THR A 478 21.43 -22.69 -6.08
CA THR A 478 22.14 -23.81 -5.46
C THR A 478 21.35 -24.39 -4.31
N LYS A 479 21.54 -25.69 -4.09
CA LYS A 479 20.95 -26.46 -3.01
C LYS A 479 22.04 -27.26 -2.33
N TYR A 480 22.13 -27.21 -1.02
CA TYR A 480 23.13 -27.96 -0.26
C TYR A 480 22.58 -28.43 1.09
N ARG A 481 23.18 -29.50 1.63
CA ARG A 481 22.88 -30.01 2.96
C ARG A 481 23.62 -29.19 4.02
N VAL A 482 22.93 -28.84 5.09
CA VAL A 482 23.53 -28.10 6.21
C VAL A 482 24.39 -29.03 7.05
N ASN A 483 25.67 -28.67 7.19
CA ASN A 483 26.66 -29.42 7.98
C ASN A 483 27.18 -28.66 9.21
N SER A 484 26.71 -27.43 9.43
CA SER A 484 27.06 -26.61 10.58
C SER A 484 25.89 -25.73 11.00
N GLN A 485 25.88 -25.28 12.25
CA GLN A 485 24.91 -24.32 12.76
C GLN A 485 25.14 -22.88 12.25
N TYR A 486 26.26 -22.61 11.59
CA TYR A 486 26.61 -21.28 11.12
C TYR A 486 25.86 -20.96 9.82
N THR A 487 25.30 -19.75 9.77
CA THR A 487 24.68 -19.17 8.58
C THR A 487 25.60 -18.12 8.00
N SER A 488 25.57 -17.94 6.68
CA SER A 488 26.31 -16.83 6.07
C SER A 488 25.70 -15.50 6.56
N PRO A 489 26.52 -14.52 6.98
CA PRO A 489 26.02 -13.19 7.33
C PRO A 489 25.40 -12.47 6.13
N ASP A 490 25.75 -12.89 4.92
CA ASP A 490 25.25 -12.37 3.65
C ASP A 490 24.06 -13.20 3.12
N SER A 491 23.33 -13.89 3.99
CA SER A 491 22.11 -14.62 3.60
C SER A 491 20.86 -14.03 4.22
N LYS A 492 19.75 -14.17 3.49
CA LYS A 492 18.41 -13.89 4.00
C LYS A 492 17.45 -15.01 3.62
N TYR A 493 16.79 -15.58 4.62
CA TYR A 493 15.86 -16.68 4.41
C TYR A 493 14.44 -16.17 4.31
N LEU A 494 13.73 -16.62 3.26
CA LEU A 494 12.41 -16.11 2.88
C LEU A 494 11.29 -17.07 3.24
N GLY A 495 11.61 -18.36 3.40
CA GLY A 495 10.66 -19.37 3.81
C GLY A 495 11.27 -20.73 4.07
N ILE A 496 10.40 -21.67 4.42
CA ILE A 496 10.74 -23.02 4.83
C ILE A 496 9.77 -24.00 4.19
N ALA A 497 10.27 -25.10 3.63
CA ALA A 497 9.47 -26.27 3.30
C ALA A 497 9.75 -27.39 4.31
N PHE A 498 8.68 -27.99 4.84
CA PHE A 498 8.76 -29.13 5.75
C PHE A 498 8.26 -30.38 5.03
N ASN A 499 9.06 -31.44 5.07
CA ASN A 499 8.67 -32.76 4.62
C ASN A 499 8.33 -33.63 5.83
N THR A 500 7.26 -34.43 5.73
CA THR A 500 6.71 -35.30 6.78
C THR A 500 6.15 -34.54 8.02
N ASN A 501 5.67 -35.27 9.05
CA ASN A 501 5.08 -34.78 10.32
C ASN A 501 6.03 -33.89 11.18
N ARG A 502 7.12 -33.37 10.60
CA ARG A 502 8.13 -32.51 11.19
C ARG A 502 7.71 -31.05 11.28
N ALA A 503 6.61 -30.68 10.63
CA ALA A 503 6.00 -29.36 10.73
C ALA A 503 5.69 -28.94 12.19
N ARG A 504 5.53 -29.91 13.11
CA ARG A 504 5.39 -29.67 14.56
C ARG A 504 6.57 -28.94 15.22
N PHE A 505 7.72 -28.86 14.56
CA PHE A 505 8.91 -28.20 15.11
C PHE A 505 8.90 -26.69 14.96
N MET A 506 7.93 -26.11 14.28
CA MET A 506 7.71 -24.68 14.33
C MET A 506 6.88 -24.31 15.56
N SER A 507 7.56 -23.82 16.59
CA SER A 507 6.91 -23.22 17.76
C SER A 507 6.98 -21.69 17.78
N ASP A 508 7.91 -21.08 17.02
CA ASP A 508 8.18 -19.64 17.08
C ASP A 508 8.11 -18.96 15.72
N LYS A 509 7.60 -17.72 15.74
CA LYS A 509 7.60 -16.79 14.60
C LYS A 509 8.92 -16.02 14.66
N ASN A 510 9.60 -15.81 13.51
CA ASN A 510 10.79 -14.94 13.29
C ASN A 510 12.13 -15.67 13.12
N ASP A 511 13.22 -14.91 12.98
CA ASP A 511 14.62 -15.35 12.82
C ASP A 511 15.07 -16.42 13.81
N SER A 512 14.47 -16.47 15.00
CA SER A 512 14.68 -17.53 15.98
C SER A 512 14.30 -18.90 15.44
N ALA A 513 13.28 -18.99 14.58
CA ALA A 513 12.87 -20.24 13.92
C ALA A 513 14.01 -20.80 13.07
N PHE A 514 14.65 -19.97 12.24
CA PHE A 514 15.80 -20.40 11.45
C PHE A 514 16.97 -20.82 12.34
N ARG A 515 17.33 -20.01 13.34
CA ARG A 515 18.42 -20.36 14.27
C ARG A 515 18.17 -21.70 14.96
N SER A 516 16.95 -21.94 15.44
CA SER A 516 16.57 -23.20 16.06
C SER A 516 16.67 -24.39 15.10
N LEU A 517 16.31 -24.21 13.82
CA LEU A 517 16.51 -25.24 12.80
C LEU A 517 18.00 -25.52 12.54
N PHE A 518 18.82 -24.47 12.42
CA PHE A 518 20.27 -24.59 12.23
C PHE A 518 20.96 -25.22 13.44
N GLU A 519 20.55 -24.95 14.67
CA GLU A 519 21.07 -25.59 15.88
C GLU A 519 20.78 -27.10 15.90
N ARG A 520 19.65 -27.51 15.29
CA ARG A 520 19.18 -28.90 15.24
C ARG A 520 19.55 -29.63 13.96
N TYR A 521 20.46 -29.09 13.15
CA TYR A 521 20.89 -29.69 11.87
C TYR A 521 21.43 -31.12 11.97
N ARG A 522 21.83 -31.57 13.17
CA ARG A 522 22.27 -32.96 13.43
C ARG A 522 21.11 -33.91 13.74
N GLU A 523 19.98 -33.38 14.16
CA GLU A 523 18.77 -34.15 14.52
C GLU A 523 17.86 -34.40 13.32
N MET A 524 18.10 -33.71 12.20
CA MET A 524 17.25 -33.74 11.01
C MET A 524 18.07 -33.52 9.74
N LYS A 525 17.58 -34.00 8.59
CA LYS A 525 18.13 -33.75 7.28
C LYS A 525 17.70 -32.35 6.80
N LEU A 526 18.48 -31.35 7.20
CA LEU A 526 18.28 -29.94 6.86
C LEU A 526 19.02 -29.56 5.57
N TYR A 527 18.29 -28.96 4.63
CA TYR A 527 18.79 -28.42 3.38
C TYR A 527 18.56 -26.91 3.29
N VAL A 528 19.39 -26.26 2.49
CA VAL A 528 19.25 -24.87 2.11
C VAL A 528 19.20 -24.79 0.58
N GLY A 529 18.17 -24.12 0.04
CA GLY A 529 18.03 -23.80 -1.39
C GLY A 529 18.07 -22.29 -1.57
N VAL A 530 19.14 -21.76 -2.16
CA VAL A 530 19.38 -20.32 -2.23
C VAL A 530 19.55 -19.83 -3.67
N GLN A 531 19.02 -18.64 -3.92
CA GLN A 531 19.42 -17.82 -5.06
C GLN A 531 20.65 -17.01 -4.67
N LYS A 532 21.76 -17.30 -5.34
CA LYS A 532 23.04 -16.62 -5.16
C LYS A 532 23.12 -15.40 -6.06
N PHE A 533 23.67 -14.33 -5.51
CA PHE A 533 24.01 -13.11 -6.21
C PHE A 533 25.51 -12.88 -6.13
N GLU A 534 26.10 -12.51 -7.26
CA GLU A 534 27.53 -12.19 -7.33
C GLU A 534 27.90 -11.02 -6.42
N HIS A 535 26.98 -10.07 -6.26
CA HIS A 535 27.19 -8.79 -5.61
C HIS A 535 26.50 -8.70 -4.24
N ASP A 536 26.74 -7.59 -3.54
CA ASP A 536 26.01 -7.22 -2.33
C ASP A 536 24.51 -7.00 -2.59
N ARG A 537 23.75 -6.82 -1.51
CA ARG A 537 22.29 -6.69 -1.58
C ARG A 537 21.83 -5.50 -2.42
N GLN A 538 22.44 -4.33 -2.24
CA GLN A 538 22.02 -3.11 -2.92
C GLN A 538 22.34 -3.17 -4.42
N LEU A 539 23.51 -3.69 -4.78
CA LEU A 539 23.92 -3.83 -6.16
C LEU A 539 23.13 -4.94 -6.87
N ALA A 540 22.83 -6.06 -6.20
CA ALA A 540 21.93 -7.08 -6.72
C ALA A 540 20.53 -6.51 -6.99
N GLN A 541 19.99 -5.67 -6.11
CA GLN A 541 18.72 -4.98 -6.31
C GLN A 541 18.73 -4.06 -7.54
N ILE A 542 19.83 -3.33 -7.78
CA ILE A 542 19.98 -2.50 -8.97
C ILE A 542 19.89 -3.36 -10.24
N PHE A 543 20.68 -4.43 -10.31
CA PHE A 543 20.68 -5.30 -11.50
C PHE A 543 19.33 -5.96 -11.74
N MET A 544 18.66 -6.40 -10.67
CA MET A 544 17.31 -6.97 -10.77
C MET A 544 16.27 -5.97 -11.28
N ALA A 545 16.43 -4.68 -10.99
CA ALA A 545 15.49 -3.66 -11.42
C ALA A 545 15.62 -3.25 -12.88
N ILE A 546 16.74 -3.56 -13.56
CA ILE A 546 16.98 -3.13 -14.94
C ILE A 546 15.85 -3.56 -15.90
N PRO A 547 15.42 -4.84 -15.95
CA PRO A 547 14.33 -5.27 -16.83
C PRO A 547 13.00 -4.54 -16.53
N SER A 548 12.68 -4.35 -15.25
CA SER A 548 11.50 -3.62 -14.80
C SER A 548 11.54 -2.15 -15.23
N LEU A 549 12.71 -1.49 -15.10
CA LEU A 549 12.89 -0.12 -15.53
C LEU A 549 12.69 0.02 -17.05
N GLN A 550 13.29 -0.88 -17.83
CA GLN A 550 13.12 -0.93 -19.29
C GLN A 550 11.65 -1.13 -19.70
N ASN A 551 10.96 -2.08 -19.07
CA ASN A 551 9.54 -2.36 -19.30
C ASN A 551 8.68 -1.12 -18.98
N ALA A 552 8.95 -0.44 -17.87
CA ALA A 552 8.23 0.77 -17.47
C ALA A 552 8.40 1.91 -18.49
N PHE A 553 9.61 2.21 -18.94
CA PHE A 553 9.84 3.23 -19.98
C PHE A 553 9.12 2.89 -21.28
N ARG A 554 9.18 1.62 -21.71
CA ARG A 554 8.50 1.16 -22.93
C ARG A 554 6.97 1.29 -22.82
N LYS A 555 6.38 0.79 -21.73
CA LYS A 555 4.92 0.77 -21.54
C LYS A 555 4.32 2.15 -21.29
N LEU A 556 4.98 2.99 -20.49
CA LEU A 556 4.43 4.29 -20.08
C LEU A 556 4.79 5.42 -21.04
N ALA A 557 6.04 5.46 -21.52
CA ALA A 557 6.55 6.58 -22.31
C ALA A 557 6.77 6.23 -23.79
N GLY A 558 6.69 4.94 -24.18
CA GLY A 558 7.11 4.50 -25.52
C GLY A 558 8.59 4.78 -25.77
N HIS A 559 9.41 4.82 -24.72
CA HIS A 559 10.82 5.23 -24.75
C HIS A 559 11.74 4.04 -24.53
N GLU A 560 12.82 3.95 -25.32
CA GLU A 560 13.90 2.99 -25.10
C GLU A 560 15.03 3.68 -24.34
N ALA A 561 14.93 3.65 -23.01
CA ALA A 561 15.95 4.24 -22.15
C ALA A 561 17.29 3.47 -22.27
N PRO A 562 18.45 4.14 -22.35
CA PRO A 562 19.74 3.47 -22.50
C PRO A 562 20.15 2.76 -21.21
N PHE A 563 20.57 1.50 -21.30
CA PHE A 563 21.14 0.74 -20.18
C PHE A 563 22.54 0.19 -20.49
N GLU A 564 23.09 0.56 -21.65
CA GLU A 564 24.38 0.07 -22.11
C GLU A 564 25.53 0.83 -21.46
N PHE A 565 26.53 0.06 -21.01
CA PHE A 565 27.80 0.55 -20.51
C PHE A 565 28.89 -0.50 -20.79
N GLU A 566 30.10 -0.05 -21.09
CA GLU A 566 31.28 -0.91 -21.30
C GLU A 566 31.97 -1.24 -19.98
N ARG A 567 31.92 -0.29 -19.04
CA ARG A 567 32.46 -0.41 -17.69
C ARG A 567 31.51 0.25 -16.70
N TYR A 568 31.56 -0.16 -15.44
CA TYR A 568 30.82 0.49 -14.37
C TYR A 568 31.67 0.67 -13.12
N GLU A 569 31.31 1.66 -12.31
CA GLU A 569 31.88 1.95 -11.00
C GLU A 569 30.78 1.88 -9.95
N THR A 570 31.13 1.43 -8.74
CA THR A 570 30.18 1.29 -7.62
C THR A 570 30.62 2.12 -6.42
N HIS A 571 29.69 2.85 -5.81
CA HIS A 571 29.92 3.64 -4.60
C HIS A 571 28.80 3.38 -3.59
N GLY A 572 28.94 2.32 -2.79
CA GLY A 572 27.86 1.85 -1.92
C GLY A 572 26.66 1.40 -2.77
N SER A 573 25.49 2.00 -2.54
CA SER A 573 24.28 1.67 -3.30
C SER A 573 24.13 2.42 -4.63
N LEU A 574 25.21 3.01 -5.15
CA LEU A 574 25.24 3.74 -6.43
C LEU A 574 26.06 2.97 -7.46
N LEU A 575 25.49 2.70 -8.63
CA LEU A 575 26.17 2.20 -9.83
C LEU A 575 26.24 3.31 -10.88
N LYS A 576 27.42 3.53 -11.43
CA LYS A 576 27.66 4.43 -12.57
C LYS A 576 28.15 3.63 -13.76
N GLY A 577 27.38 3.60 -14.83
CA GLY A 577 27.76 2.94 -16.08
C GLY A 577 28.36 3.95 -17.07
N PHE A 578 29.47 3.58 -17.72
CA PHE A 578 30.20 4.43 -18.66
C PHE A 578 30.28 3.78 -20.05
N LEU A 579 30.19 4.62 -21.10
CA LEU A 579 30.53 4.28 -22.48
C LEU A 579 31.82 5.04 -22.82
N GLY A 580 32.94 4.32 -22.96
CA GLY A 580 34.28 4.92 -22.90
C GLY A 580 34.52 5.66 -21.57
N ASP A 581 34.79 6.96 -21.66
CA ASP A 581 35.01 7.85 -20.51
C ASP A 581 33.77 8.66 -20.11
N ARG A 582 32.66 8.51 -20.84
CA ARG A 582 31.44 9.28 -20.60
C ARG A 582 30.49 8.51 -19.69
N LEU A 583 29.96 9.20 -18.67
CA LEU A 583 28.86 8.69 -17.85
C LEU A 583 27.62 8.50 -18.74
N SER A 584 27.16 7.27 -18.86
CA SER A 584 25.99 6.87 -19.67
C SER A 584 24.75 6.75 -18.79
N ILE A 585 24.89 6.05 -17.66
CA ILE A 585 23.79 5.78 -16.73
C ILE A 585 24.22 5.88 -15.27
N GLU A 586 23.26 6.14 -14.41
CA GLU A 586 23.39 6.13 -12.96
C GLU A 586 22.18 5.42 -12.37
N LEU A 587 22.44 4.45 -11.51
CA LEU A 587 21.44 3.66 -10.81
C LEU A 587 21.72 3.70 -9.32
N SER A 588 20.70 3.87 -8.49
CA SER A 588 20.87 3.74 -7.04
C SER A 588 19.70 3.04 -6.37
N ALA A 589 19.98 2.15 -5.44
CA ALA A 589 18.96 1.54 -4.59
C ALA A 589 18.96 2.17 -3.19
N ASP A 590 17.78 2.26 -2.57
CA ASP A 590 17.64 2.61 -1.16
C ASP A 590 17.20 1.42 -0.29
N GLU A 591 17.12 1.64 1.02
CA GLU A 591 16.76 0.59 2.00
C GLU A 591 15.34 0.04 1.81
N GLU A 592 14.45 0.84 1.23
CA GLU A 592 13.08 0.44 0.87
C GLU A 592 13.04 -0.33 -0.46
N SER A 593 14.21 -0.57 -1.07
CA SER A 593 14.39 -1.25 -2.36
C SER A 593 13.77 -0.48 -3.53
N ARG A 594 13.71 0.86 -3.42
CA ARG A 594 13.39 1.73 -4.55
C ARG A 594 14.66 1.95 -5.36
N VAL A 595 14.55 1.84 -6.67
CA VAL A 595 15.65 2.07 -7.60
C VAL A 595 15.43 3.37 -8.35
N MET A 596 16.39 4.28 -8.22
CA MET A 596 16.48 5.47 -9.05
C MET A 596 17.37 5.18 -10.25
N TYR A 597 16.95 5.64 -11.41
CA TYR A 597 17.66 5.53 -12.67
C TYR A 597 17.78 6.92 -13.31
N ARG A 598 18.95 7.21 -13.89
CA ARG A 598 19.21 8.36 -14.74
C ARG A 598 20.08 7.94 -15.91
N SER A 599 19.90 8.61 -17.03
CA SER A 599 20.78 8.48 -18.18
C SER A 599 21.02 9.79 -18.89
N TRP A 600 22.10 9.81 -19.68
CA TRP A 600 22.55 10.99 -20.41
C TRP A 600 22.75 10.69 -21.90
N ASN A 601 22.48 11.69 -22.72
CA ASN A 601 22.73 11.70 -24.17
C ASN A 601 24.23 11.93 -24.47
N ASP A 602 24.58 11.85 -25.75
CA ASP A 602 25.95 12.09 -26.20
C ASP A 602 26.48 13.50 -25.91
N ASP A 603 25.59 14.47 -25.83
CA ASP A 603 25.87 15.87 -25.52
C ASP A 603 25.97 16.16 -24.00
N GLY A 604 25.80 15.14 -23.15
CA GLY A 604 25.80 15.27 -21.69
C GLY A 604 24.48 15.78 -21.10
N GLY A 605 23.46 16.03 -21.92
CA GLY A 605 22.11 16.32 -21.47
C GLY A 605 21.43 15.10 -20.86
N LEU A 606 20.54 15.29 -19.88
CA LEU A 606 19.68 14.21 -19.38
C LEU A 606 18.86 13.62 -20.53
N ASN A 607 18.81 12.30 -20.60
CA ASN A 607 17.99 11.53 -21.54
C ASN A 607 16.69 11.11 -20.87
N SER A 608 16.78 10.42 -19.74
CA SER A 608 15.62 9.96 -18.98
C SER A 608 15.97 9.74 -17.51
N GLU A 609 14.96 9.84 -16.64
CA GLU A 609 15.09 9.50 -15.23
C GLU A 609 13.80 8.87 -14.70
N MET A 610 13.95 7.99 -13.70
CA MET A 610 12.82 7.32 -13.06
C MET A 610 13.16 6.92 -11.63
N LYS A 611 12.17 6.95 -10.76
CA LYS A 611 12.18 6.24 -9.48
C LYS A 611 11.12 5.16 -9.48
N LEU A 612 11.57 3.92 -9.34
CA LEU A 612 10.76 2.72 -9.43
C LEU A 612 10.79 1.97 -8.10
N GLN A 613 9.63 1.54 -7.64
CA GLN A 613 9.50 0.55 -6.59
C GLN A 613 9.08 -0.77 -7.22
N MET A 614 9.96 -1.77 -7.18
CA MET A 614 9.64 -3.09 -7.72
C MET A 614 8.53 -3.74 -6.89
N GLY A 615 7.50 -4.23 -7.57
CA GLY A 615 6.43 -5.02 -6.97
C GLY A 615 6.31 -6.37 -7.66
N GLN A 616 5.53 -7.29 -7.10
CA GLN A 616 5.41 -8.61 -7.72
C GLN A 616 4.47 -8.62 -8.92
N ALA A 617 3.25 -8.12 -8.75
CA ALA A 617 2.24 -8.12 -9.81
C ALA A 617 2.41 -6.91 -10.74
N SER A 618 2.83 -5.79 -10.14
CA SER A 618 3.12 -4.57 -10.86
C SER A 618 4.20 -3.77 -10.15
N ASP A 619 5.07 -3.16 -10.94
CA ASP A 619 6.01 -2.16 -10.47
C ASP A 619 5.31 -0.81 -10.31
N THR A 620 5.68 -0.06 -9.27
CA THR A 620 5.18 1.30 -9.06
C THR A 620 6.22 2.31 -9.50
N VAL A 621 5.91 3.05 -10.55
CA VAL A 621 6.67 4.23 -10.99
C VAL A 621 6.23 5.41 -10.13
N GLU A 622 7.03 5.77 -9.12
CA GLU A 622 6.77 6.95 -8.28
C GLU A 622 6.79 8.22 -9.13
N TRP A 623 7.84 8.35 -9.94
CA TRP A 623 7.95 9.37 -10.98
C TRP A 623 8.85 8.90 -12.13
N MET A 624 8.57 9.41 -13.33
CA MET A 624 9.35 9.17 -14.55
C MET A 624 9.38 10.45 -15.38
N ARG A 625 10.52 10.74 -16.01
CA ARG A 625 10.68 11.81 -16.99
C ARG A 625 11.51 11.34 -18.18
N VAL A 626 11.12 11.77 -19.38
CA VAL A 626 11.91 11.61 -20.61
C VAL A 626 12.18 12.99 -21.18
N TYR A 627 13.41 13.19 -21.65
CA TYR A 627 13.91 14.46 -22.15
C TYR A 627 14.23 14.36 -23.64
N PHE A 628 13.97 15.44 -24.37
CA PHE A 628 14.44 15.66 -25.73
C PHE A 628 14.88 17.11 -25.86
N ALA A 629 16.09 17.34 -26.41
CA ALA A 629 16.71 18.67 -26.48
C ALA A 629 16.69 19.42 -25.12
N HIS A 630 17.01 18.71 -24.03
CA HIS A 630 17.01 19.20 -22.64
C HIS A 630 15.65 19.65 -22.08
N ALA A 631 14.55 19.41 -22.79
CA ALA A 631 13.20 19.67 -22.32
C ALA A 631 12.48 18.36 -21.95
N VAL A 632 11.69 18.37 -20.87
CA VAL A 632 10.83 17.24 -20.50
C VAL A 632 9.72 17.09 -21.55
N ILE A 633 9.72 15.99 -22.29
CA ILE A 633 8.69 15.66 -23.27
C ILE A 633 7.64 14.69 -22.73
N PHE A 634 7.95 13.99 -21.64
CA PHE A 634 7.04 13.07 -20.97
C PHE A 634 7.24 13.12 -19.46
N ASN A 635 6.15 13.08 -18.70
CA ASN A 635 6.19 12.81 -17.27
C ASN A 635 5.07 11.84 -16.85
N ALA A 636 5.35 11.04 -15.85
CA ALA A 636 4.37 10.19 -15.18
C ALA A 636 4.66 10.18 -13.68
N ASN A 637 3.61 10.11 -12.87
CA ASN A 637 3.73 10.00 -11.42
C ASN A 637 2.73 8.94 -10.91
N ASN A 638 3.18 8.12 -9.95
CA ASN A 638 2.41 7.07 -9.30
C ASN A 638 1.65 6.15 -10.27
N LYS A 639 2.37 5.61 -11.27
CA LYS A 639 1.81 4.67 -12.26
C LYS A 639 2.18 3.24 -11.93
N GLN A 640 1.24 2.31 -12.08
CA GLN A 640 1.49 0.88 -11.99
C GLN A 640 1.85 0.35 -13.38
N VAL A 641 2.85 -0.52 -13.45
CA VAL A 641 3.28 -1.20 -14.66
C VAL A 641 3.28 -2.70 -14.37
N SER A 642 2.44 -3.48 -15.08
CA SER A 642 2.47 -4.94 -14.94
C SER A 642 3.86 -5.49 -15.31
N VAL A 643 4.40 -6.34 -14.43
CA VAL A 643 5.70 -7.00 -14.60
C VAL A 643 5.70 -7.88 -15.84
#